data_AF-A0A2T1N816-F1
#
_entry.id   AF-A0A2T1N816-F1
#
_cell.length_a   1.000
_cell.length_b   1.000
_cell.length_c   1.000
_cell.angle_alpha   90.00
_cell.angle_beta   90.00
_cell.angle_gamma   90.00
#
_symmetry.space_group_name_H-M   'P 1'
#
loop_
_entity.id
_entity.type
_entity.pdbx_description
1 polymer ?
#
loop_
_entity_poly.entity_id
_entity_poly.type
_entity_poly.pdbx_seq_one_letter_code
_entity_poly.pdbx_strand_id
1 'polypeptide(L)'
;MSNTPKIIYTITDEAPALATRSFLPIVKSFVEPSGIHIETKDISLAGRILAVFPDFLNDDQKIADDLSLLGELAKQPEANIIKLPNISASMPQLNEAISELQAKGYAVPNYPEDANTAEEKDIKSRYDKIKGSAVNPVLREGNSDRRAPKAVKNYAKKNPHSMGAWSSDSKTHVATMSAGDFAHNEKSVTLNEVTSVSIVHTSQDGTKTSLKSNLNLLKGEIIDATVMSKKALLSFLEEQVADAKASGVLFSLHMKATMMKVSDPIIFGHAVRVFFKDLFEKHGETFDEIGVDVNNGFGNLVKNLQELPEAKRLLIEEDIATAFADAPDVAMVNSDKGITNLHVPSDVIIDASMPAMIRTSGQMWNAEGKQQDTKAVIPDSSYAGVYTATIDFCKKHGAFDPTTMGTVPNVGLMAQKAEEYGSHDKTFEIETAGKVDVVDADGTVLISHNVEAGDIWRMCQVKDAPIQDWVKLAVTRARASQTPAVFWLDENRAHDAELIKKVNTYLKDHDTEGLEIHILSPIKATEFTLKRVKDGLDTISVTGNVLRDYLTDLFPILELGTSAKMLSIVPLMNGGGLFETGAGGSAPKHVDQFTEENHLRWDSLGEFLALAVSLEHFSTVNNNPKAKIIGDALDEATEKLLENKKGPSRKAKELDNRGSHFYLAMYWAEALANQTKDAELKAQFENIANDLKNNESTIVAELNDIQGSAVEIGGYYMPQEILLEKAMRPSKTLNSILGQLK
;
A
#
# COMPACT_ATOMS: atom_id res chain seq x y z
N MET A 1 -26.76 -24.13 1.80
CA MET A 1 -26.78 -22.68 2.10
C MET A 1 -27.49 -22.00 0.95
N SER A 2 -28.34 -21.00 1.17
CA SER A 2 -29.10 -20.40 0.06
C SER A 2 -28.15 -19.71 -0.91
N ASN A 3 -28.32 -20.00 -2.21
CA ASN A 3 -27.55 -19.47 -3.35
C ASN A 3 -27.84 -17.98 -3.64
N THR A 4 -28.19 -17.18 -2.63
CA THR A 4 -28.49 -15.76 -2.87
C THR A 4 -27.17 -15.01 -2.97
N PRO A 5 -26.86 -14.34 -4.10
CA PRO A 5 -25.61 -13.60 -4.26
C PRO A 5 -25.50 -12.47 -3.23
N LYS A 6 -24.28 -12.25 -2.70
CA LYS A 6 -24.03 -11.29 -1.62
C LYS A 6 -22.79 -10.46 -1.90
N ILE A 7 -22.78 -9.26 -1.35
CA ILE A 7 -21.57 -8.43 -1.24
C ILE A 7 -21.11 -8.53 0.21
N ILE A 8 -19.83 -8.84 0.42
CA ILE A 8 -19.21 -8.86 1.74
C ILE A 8 -18.58 -7.50 2.02
N TYR A 9 -18.93 -6.88 3.13
CA TYR A 9 -18.37 -5.62 3.60
C TYR A 9 -17.49 -5.89 4.83
N THR A 10 -16.20 -5.57 4.76
CA THR A 10 -15.29 -5.85 5.88
C THR A 10 -15.48 -4.85 7.02
N ILE A 11 -15.59 -5.34 8.25
CA ILE A 11 -15.41 -4.53 9.47
C ILE A 11 -13.93 -4.55 9.81
N THR A 12 -13.32 -3.37 9.97
CA THR A 12 -11.89 -3.21 10.19
C THR A 12 -11.61 -2.42 11.48
N ASP A 13 -10.64 -1.52 11.45
CA ASP A 13 -10.11 -0.81 12.62
C ASP A 13 -10.24 0.71 12.46
N GLU A 14 -10.19 1.44 13.57
CA GLU A 14 -10.01 2.90 13.63
C GLU A 14 -11.02 3.72 12.78
N ALA A 15 -10.56 4.68 11.98
CA ALA A 15 -11.44 5.58 11.24
C ALA A 15 -12.38 4.90 10.22
N PRO A 16 -11.93 3.97 9.35
CA PRO A 16 -12.83 3.24 8.46
C PRO A 16 -13.85 2.39 9.23
N ALA A 17 -13.47 1.86 10.40
CA ALA A 17 -14.42 1.16 11.26
C ALA A 17 -15.51 2.09 11.79
N LEU A 18 -15.17 3.31 12.22
CA LEU A 18 -16.15 4.33 12.60
C LEU A 18 -17.05 4.71 11.40
N ALA A 19 -16.45 5.05 10.26
CA ALA A 19 -17.17 5.45 9.04
C ALA A 19 -18.18 4.39 8.58
N THR A 20 -17.81 3.11 8.68
CA THR A 20 -18.69 1.98 8.35
C THR A 20 -20.00 2.02 9.13
N ARG A 21 -20.01 2.41 10.41
CA ARG A 21 -21.24 2.49 11.23
C ARG A 21 -22.18 3.60 10.76
N SER A 22 -21.67 4.60 10.05
CA SER A 22 -22.49 5.64 9.42
C SER A 22 -22.94 5.22 8.01
N PHE A 23 -22.03 4.69 7.20
CA PHE A 23 -22.27 4.46 5.77
C PHE A 23 -22.98 3.13 5.47
N LEU A 24 -22.62 2.03 6.13
CA LEU A 24 -23.18 0.70 5.84
C LEU A 24 -24.72 0.65 5.95
N PRO A 25 -25.37 1.29 6.94
CA PRO A 25 -26.83 1.37 6.98
C PRO A 25 -27.45 2.08 5.77
N ILE A 26 -26.77 3.09 5.21
CA ILE A 26 -27.20 3.77 3.98
C ILE A 26 -27.09 2.79 2.82
N VAL A 27 -25.94 2.15 2.65
CA VAL A 27 -25.71 1.15 1.59
C VAL A 27 -26.79 0.08 1.60
N LYS A 28 -27.04 -0.55 2.76
CA LYS A 28 -28.09 -1.58 2.92
C LYS A 28 -29.46 -1.07 2.49
N SER A 29 -29.86 0.12 2.96
CA SER A 29 -31.16 0.72 2.62
C SER A 29 -31.32 0.98 1.11
N PHE A 30 -30.23 1.28 0.40
CA PHE A 30 -30.26 1.56 -1.04
C PHE A 30 -30.27 0.31 -1.92
N VAL A 31 -29.67 -0.79 -1.47
CA VAL A 31 -29.41 -1.98 -2.32
C VAL A 31 -30.28 -3.19 -1.98
N GLU A 32 -30.67 -3.37 -0.72
CA GLU A 32 -31.46 -4.52 -0.26
C GLU A 32 -32.83 -4.64 -0.95
N PRO A 33 -33.58 -3.55 -1.20
CA PRO A 33 -34.85 -3.62 -1.94
C PRO A 33 -34.71 -4.15 -3.38
N SER A 34 -33.49 -4.12 -3.93
CA SER A 34 -33.16 -4.66 -5.25
C SER A 34 -32.60 -6.09 -5.22
N GLY A 35 -32.76 -6.79 -4.09
CA GLY A 35 -32.31 -8.17 -3.92
C GLY A 35 -30.78 -8.32 -3.82
N ILE A 36 -30.09 -7.25 -3.42
CA ILE A 36 -28.64 -7.24 -3.22
C ILE A 36 -28.39 -7.29 -1.70
N HIS A 37 -27.87 -8.42 -1.21
CA HIS A 37 -27.64 -8.59 0.22
C HIS A 37 -26.21 -8.21 0.61
N ILE A 38 -26.08 -7.47 1.71
CA ILE A 38 -24.79 -7.11 2.29
C ILE A 38 -24.56 -7.90 3.57
N GLU A 39 -23.49 -8.70 3.60
CA GLU A 39 -23.01 -9.37 4.81
C GLU A 39 -21.71 -8.75 5.31
N THR A 40 -21.45 -8.84 6.61
CA THR A 40 -20.23 -8.29 7.22
C THR A 40 -19.29 -9.39 7.65
N LYS A 41 -17.98 -9.13 7.53
CA LYS A 41 -16.91 -10.00 8.04
C LYS A 41 -15.94 -9.19 8.87
N ASP A 42 -15.71 -9.61 10.11
CA ASP A 42 -14.82 -8.90 11.04
C ASP A 42 -13.38 -9.34 10.88
N ILE A 43 -12.55 -8.43 10.37
CA ILE A 43 -11.11 -8.62 10.19
C ILE A 43 -10.30 -7.60 11.00
N SER A 44 -10.93 -6.95 11.99
CA SER A 44 -10.25 -6.08 12.95
C SER A 44 -9.12 -6.81 13.68
N LEU A 45 -8.16 -6.07 14.22
CA LEU A 45 -7.08 -6.63 15.02
C LEU A 45 -7.64 -7.42 16.22
N ALA A 46 -8.61 -6.85 16.94
CA ALA A 46 -9.26 -7.52 18.07
C ALA A 46 -9.97 -8.81 17.64
N GLY A 47 -10.76 -8.76 16.56
CA GLY A 47 -11.45 -9.94 16.03
C GLY A 47 -10.47 -11.05 15.64
N ARG A 48 -9.38 -10.71 14.94
CA ARG A 48 -8.36 -11.71 14.56
C ARG A 48 -7.62 -12.31 15.76
N ILE A 49 -7.39 -11.55 16.84
CA ILE A 49 -6.84 -12.10 18.08
C ILE A 49 -7.82 -13.12 18.68
N LEU A 50 -9.09 -12.74 18.85
CA LEU A 50 -10.09 -13.62 19.45
C LEU A 50 -10.30 -14.91 18.64
N ALA A 51 -10.31 -14.83 17.31
CA ALA A 51 -10.48 -15.98 16.42
C ALA A 51 -9.35 -17.03 16.51
N VAL A 52 -8.13 -16.62 16.86
CA VAL A 52 -6.94 -17.50 16.91
C VAL A 52 -6.71 -18.11 18.30
N PHE A 53 -7.35 -17.56 19.34
CA PHE A 53 -7.27 -18.08 20.72
C PHE A 53 -8.63 -18.59 21.27
N PRO A 54 -9.43 -19.37 20.52
CA PRO A 54 -10.75 -19.83 21.00
C PRO A 54 -10.64 -20.74 22.23
N ASP A 55 -9.49 -21.37 22.43
CA ASP A 55 -9.13 -22.19 23.60
C ASP A 55 -8.99 -21.36 24.90
N PHE A 56 -8.84 -20.05 24.81
CA PHE A 56 -8.78 -19.13 25.94
C PHE A 56 -10.09 -18.37 26.20
N LEU A 57 -11.16 -18.69 25.45
CA LEU A 57 -12.41 -17.95 25.47
C LEU A 57 -13.57 -18.80 26.01
N ASN A 58 -14.51 -18.14 26.70
CA ASN A 58 -15.81 -18.73 27.01
C ASN A 58 -16.64 -18.93 25.73
N ASP A 59 -17.62 -19.82 25.76
CA ASP A 59 -18.42 -20.16 24.56
C ASP A 59 -19.18 -18.95 23.97
N ASP A 60 -19.58 -17.99 24.81
CA ASP A 60 -20.24 -16.74 24.41
C ASP A 60 -19.27 -15.65 23.92
N GLN A 61 -17.96 -15.83 24.15
CA GLN A 61 -16.89 -14.94 23.70
C GLN A 61 -16.26 -15.39 22.38
N LYS A 62 -16.46 -16.66 21.97
CA LYS A 62 -15.92 -17.21 20.73
C LYS A 62 -16.56 -16.56 19.52
N ILE A 63 -15.72 -16.16 18.57
CA ILE A 63 -16.16 -15.63 17.28
C ILE A 63 -15.60 -16.51 16.14
N ALA A 64 -16.20 -16.37 14.95
CA ALA A 64 -15.72 -17.07 13.78
C ALA A 64 -14.37 -16.49 13.30
N ASP A 65 -13.52 -17.35 12.71
CA ASP A 65 -12.34 -16.89 11.97
C ASP A 65 -12.76 -16.37 10.59
N ASP A 66 -13.27 -15.14 10.59
CA ASP A 66 -13.76 -14.46 9.40
C ASP A 66 -12.67 -14.18 8.36
N LEU A 67 -11.40 -14.07 8.78
CA LEU A 67 -10.28 -13.94 7.83
C LEU A 67 -10.05 -15.24 7.06
N SER A 68 -10.05 -16.39 7.75
CA SER A 68 -9.97 -17.69 7.08
C SER A 68 -11.17 -17.94 6.17
N LEU A 69 -12.39 -17.60 6.62
CA LEU A 69 -13.60 -17.70 5.78
C LEU A 69 -13.53 -16.82 4.54
N LEU A 70 -13.03 -15.59 4.66
CA LEU A 70 -12.82 -14.70 3.52
C LEU A 70 -11.72 -15.22 2.59
N GLY A 71 -10.66 -15.84 3.11
CA GLY A 71 -9.62 -16.48 2.30
C GLY A 71 -10.15 -17.63 1.46
N GLU A 72 -11.09 -18.41 2.00
CA GLU A 72 -11.77 -19.46 1.22
C GLU A 72 -12.78 -18.88 0.23
N LEU A 73 -13.51 -17.82 0.62
CA LEU A 73 -14.43 -17.12 -0.30
C LEU A 73 -13.67 -16.49 -1.46
N ALA A 74 -12.51 -15.87 -1.23
CA ALA A 74 -11.69 -15.27 -2.29
C ALA A 74 -11.25 -16.29 -3.36
N LYS A 75 -11.33 -17.59 -3.05
CA LYS A 75 -11.10 -18.71 -3.98
C LYS A 75 -12.37 -19.24 -4.66
N GLN A 76 -13.55 -18.68 -4.38
CA GLN A 76 -14.80 -18.98 -5.09
C GLN A 76 -15.22 -17.90 -6.12
N PRO A 77 -15.82 -18.29 -7.27
CA PRO A 77 -16.22 -17.37 -8.33
C PRO A 77 -17.33 -16.38 -7.91
N GLU A 78 -18.13 -16.70 -6.90
CA GLU A 78 -19.19 -15.84 -6.37
C GLU A 78 -18.68 -14.73 -5.44
N ALA A 79 -17.37 -14.66 -5.16
CA ALA A 79 -16.82 -13.66 -4.27
C ALA A 79 -17.08 -12.23 -4.75
N ASN A 80 -17.64 -11.40 -3.89
CA ASN A 80 -17.72 -9.95 -4.07
C ASN A 80 -17.42 -9.30 -2.73
N ILE A 81 -16.18 -8.82 -2.55
CA ILE A 81 -15.67 -8.38 -1.25
C ILE A 81 -15.27 -6.91 -1.35
N ILE A 82 -15.93 -6.04 -0.58
CA ILE A 82 -15.51 -4.65 -0.35
C ILE A 82 -14.58 -4.64 0.87
N LYS A 83 -13.30 -4.33 0.63
CA LYS A 83 -12.22 -4.38 1.62
C LYS A 83 -11.78 -2.98 2.02
N LEU A 84 -12.05 -2.61 3.27
CA LEU A 84 -11.62 -1.34 3.85
C LEU A 84 -10.19 -1.45 4.41
N PRO A 85 -9.45 -0.33 4.59
CA PRO A 85 -8.18 -0.34 5.30
C PRO A 85 -8.29 -0.95 6.70
N ASN A 86 -7.27 -1.71 7.11
CA ASN A 86 -7.18 -2.38 8.41
C ASN A 86 -5.76 -2.24 8.98
N ILE A 87 -5.61 -2.44 10.29
CA ILE A 87 -4.31 -2.38 10.96
C ILE A 87 -3.42 -3.56 10.51
N SER A 88 -2.22 -3.23 10.05
CA SER A 88 -1.08 -4.16 9.99
C SER A 88 -0.25 -3.99 11.26
N ALA A 89 -0.57 -4.77 12.30
CA ALA A 89 -0.19 -4.42 13.67
C ALA A 89 1.32 -4.45 13.90
N SER A 90 1.85 -3.35 14.44
CA SER A 90 3.15 -3.31 15.10
C SER A 90 3.09 -4.03 16.45
N MET A 91 4.25 -4.31 17.05
CA MET A 91 4.30 -4.90 18.39
C MET A 91 3.59 -4.07 19.47
N PRO A 92 3.77 -2.73 19.54
CA PRO A 92 3.02 -1.91 20.50
C PRO A 92 1.50 -2.03 20.32
N GLN A 93 1.00 -1.91 19.09
CA GLN A 93 -0.43 -2.01 18.80
C GLN A 93 -1.01 -3.38 19.16
N LEU A 94 -0.25 -4.45 18.91
CA LEU A 94 -0.65 -5.79 19.31
C LEU A 94 -0.81 -5.89 20.84
N ASN A 95 0.19 -5.41 21.60
CA ASN A 95 0.16 -5.46 23.05
C ASN A 95 -0.96 -4.59 23.66
N GLU A 96 -1.24 -3.43 23.07
CA GLU A 96 -2.37 -2.58 23.48
C GLU A 96 -3.71 -3.27 23.21
N ALA A 97 -3.88 -3.89 22.05
CA ALA A 97 -5.10 -4.64 21.73
C ALA A 97 -5.31 -5.83 22.67
N ILE A 98 -4.24 -6.58 22.98
CA ILE A 98 -4.28 -7.66 23.99
C ILE A 98 -4.72 -7.11 25.34
N SER A 99 -4.13 -5.99 25.77
CA SER A 99 -4.44 -5.36 27.06
C SER A 99 -5.89 -4.89 27.13
N GLU A 100 -6.43 -4.30 26.06
CA GLU A 100 -7.84 -3.90 26.00
C GLU A 100 -8.78 -5.11 26.07
N LEU A 101 -8.47 -6.19 25.34
CA LEU A 101 -9.26 -7.43 25.38
C LEU A 101 -9.25 -8.04 26.79
N GLN A 102 -8.10 -8.11 27.44
CA GLN A 102 -7.99 -8.60 28.82
C GLN A 102 -8.80 -7.74 29.80
N ALA A 103 -8.74 -6.41 29.66
CA ALA A 103 -9.55 -5.49 30.47
C ALA A 103 -11.07 -5.68 30.26
N LYS A 104 -11.48 -6.23 29.11
CA LYS A 104 -12.86 -6.58 28.78
C LYS A 104 -13.26 -8.01 29.14
N GLY A 105 -12.37 -8.75 29.83
CA GLY A 105 -12.65 -10.09 30.34
C GLY A 105 -12.37 -11.23 29.37
N TYR A 106 -11.63 -10.98 28.27
CA TYR A 106 -11.12 -12.03 27.40
C TYR A 106 -9.77 -12.53 27.92
N ALA A 107 -9.66 -13.80 28.30
CA ALA A 107 -8.47 -14.36 28.92
C ALA A 107 -7.35 -14.71 27.91
N VAL A 108 -7.21 -13.93 26.84
CA VAL A 108 -6.16 -14.13 25.82
C VAL A 108 -4.75 -13.95 26.42
N PRO A 109 -3.77 -14.78 26.06
CA PRO A 109 -2.43 -14.73 26.66
C PRO A 109 -1.64 -13.49 26.20
N ASN A 110 -0.67 -13.06 27.01
CA ASN A 110 0.28 -12.03 26.60
C ASN A 110 1.19 -12.53 25.46
N TYR A 111 1.74 -11.60 24.67
CA TYR A 111 2.76 -11.94 23.70
C TYR A 111 4.11 -12.21 24.40
N PRO A 112 4.74 -13.39 24.22
CA PRO A 112 6.06 -13.67 24.80
C PRO A 112 7.16 -13.14 23.88
N GLU A 113 7.93 -12.16 24.36
CA GLU A 113 9.08 -11.61 23.63
C GLU A 113 10.17 -12.68 23.44
N ASP A 114 10.55 -13.36 24.54
CA ASP A 114 11.49 -14.48 24.55
C ASP A 114 10.75 -15.80 24.85
N ALA A 115 10.49 -16.60 23.81
CA ALA A 115 9.77 -17.87 23.94
C ALA A 115 10.70 -19.05 24.26
N ASN A 116 10.69 -19.50 25.51
CA ASN A 116 11.59 -20.54 26.02
C ASN A 116 10.90 -21.91 26.20
N THR A 117 9.58 -21.91 26.39
CA THR A 117 8.77 -23.13 26.53
C THR A 117 8.01 -23.49 25.23
N ALA A 118 7.49 -24.72 25.15
CA ALA A 118 6.69 -25.14 24.00
C ALA A 118 5.37 -24.33 23.88
N GLU A 119 4.76 -23.99 25.02
CA GLU A 119 3.55 -23.17 25.08
C GLU A 119 3.82 -21.73 24.63
N GLU A 120 4.89 -21.09 25.13
CA GLU A 120 5.27 -19.75 24.70
C GLU A 120 5.60 -19.71 23.19
N LYS A 121 6.27 -20.74 22.66
CA LYS A 121 6.58 -20.83 21.24
C LYS A 121 5.31 -20.96 20.38
N ASP A 122 4.31 -21.70 20.87
CA ASP A 122 3.01 -21.82 20.21
C ASP A 122 2.22 -20.51 20.25
N ILE A 123 2.11 -19.85 21.42
CA ILE A 123 1.46 -18.54 21.58
C ILE A 123 2.13 -17.51 20.69
N LYS A 124 3.47 -17.46 20.70
CA LYS A 124 4.24 -16.55 19.84
C LYS A 124 3.95 -16.79 18.37
N SER A 125 3.96 -18.05 17.93
CA SER A 125 3.67 -18.44 16.55
C SER A 125 2.25 -18.05 16.12
N ARG A 126 1.27 -18.17 17.02
CA ARG A 126 -0.11 -17.72 16.79
C ARG A 126 -0.18 -16.21 16.58
N TYR A 127 0.41 -15.41 17.47
CA TYR A 127 0.46 -13.96 17.32
C TYR A 127 1.30 -13.47 16.13
N ASP A 128 2.38 -14.18 15.80
CA ASP A 128 3.24 -13.86 14.66
C ASP A 128 2.49 -13.96 13.32
N LYS A 129 1.41 -14.74 13.25
CA LYS A 129 0.49 -14.80 12.10
C LYS A 129 -0.51 -13.63 12.04
N ILE A 130 -0.73 -12.93 13.15
CA ILE A 130 -1.71 -11.83 13.29
C ILE A 130 -1.04 -10.47 13.06
N LYS A 131 0.20 -10.29 13.53
CA LYS A 131 0.95 -9.03 13.40
C LYS A 131 1.44 -8.78 11.97
N GLY A 132 1.72 -7.51 11.65
CA GLY A 132 2.08 -7.10 10.29
C GLY A 132 0.93 -7.26 9.30
N SER A 133 1.24 -7.38 8.01
CA SER A 133 0.23 -7.47 6.95
C SER A 133 -0.35 -8.89 6.83
N ALA A 134 -1.22 -9.27 7.77
CA ALA A 134 -1.83 -10.60 7.82
C ALA A 134 -3.04 -10.76 6.88
N VAL A 135 -3.79 -9.69 6.61
CA VAL A 135 -5.05 -9.76 5.85
C VAL A 135 -4.82 -9.75 4.34
N ASN A 136 -4.07 -8.77 3.82
CA ASN A 136 -3.92 -8.58 2.38
C ASN A 136 -3.40 -9.83 1.65
N PRO A 137 -2.42 -10.59 2.18
CA PRO A 137 -1.93 -11.80 1.50
C PRO A 137 -2.94 -12.94 1.43
N VAL A 138 -3.99 -12.92 2.27
CA VAL A 138 -5.07 -13.92 2.26
C VAL A 138 -6.15 -13.56 1.24
N LEU A 139 -6.43 -12.26 1.07
CA LEU A 139 -7.52 -11.80 0.19
C LEU A 139 -7.07 -11.57 -1.26
N ARG A 140 -5.80 -11.22 -1.50
CA ARG A 140 -5.25 -10.90 -2.83
C ARG A 140 -4.93 -12.15 -3.65
N GLU A 141 -5.97 -12.95 -3.94
CA GLU A 141 -5.94 -14.11 -4.85
C GLU A 141 -6.21 -13.69 -6.31
N GLY A 142 -5.73 -12.51 -6.69
CA GLY A 142 -5.94 -11.88 -7.98
C GLY A 142 -4.91 -10.80 -8.27
N ASN A 143 -4.78 -10.42 -9.54
CA ASN A 143 -3.91 -9.33 -9.95
C ASN A 143 -4.58 -7.96 -9.75
N SER A 144 -3.82 -6.87 -9.87
CA SER A 144 -4.30 -5.52 -9.59
C SER A 144 -4.80 -4.82 -10.85
N ASP A 145 -6.00 -4.24 -10.82
CA ASP A 145 -6.48 -3.18 -11.71
C ASP A 145 -6.61 -1.89 -10.88
N ARG A 146 -5.62 -1.00 -10.99
CA ARG A 146 -5.60 0.29 -10.28
C ARG A 146 -5.68 1.45 -11.26
N ARG A 147 -6.67 2.32 -11.06
CA ARG A 147 -6.93 3.44 -11.98
C ARG A 147 -7.74 4.56 -11.34
N ALA A 148 -7.55 5.78 -11.84
CA ALA A 148 -8.36 6.92 -11.41
C ALA A 148 -9.79 6.74 -11.95
N PRO A 149 -10.84 6.85 -11.11
CA PRO A 149 -12.19 6.95 -11.63
C PRO A 149 -12.37 8.22 -12.45
N LYS A 150 -13.22 8.15 -13.47
CA LYS A 150 -13.49 9.29 -14.37
C LYS A 150 -13.99 10.52 -13.61
N ALA A 151 -14.87 10.35 -12.63
CA ALA A 151 -15.37 11.43 -11.78
C ALA A 151 -14.24 12.18 -11.05
N VAL A 152 -13.29 11.45 -10.47
CA VAL A 152 -12.14 12.03 -9.77
C VAL A 152 -11.20 12.75 -10.73
N LYS A 153 -10.94 12.17 -11.92
CA LYS A 153 -10.12 12.81 -12.96
C LYS A 153 -10.76 14.09 -13.47
N ASN A 154 -12.07 14.08 -13.76
CA ASN A 154 -12.82 15.27 -14.18
C ASN A 154 -12.78 16.37 -13.11
N TYR A 155 -12.94 16.00 -11.84
CA TYR A 155 -12.81 16.94 -10.73
C TYR A 155 -11.42 17.57 -10.68
N ALA A 156 -10.35 16.77 -10.82
CA ALA A 156 -8.97 17.27 -10.83
C ALA A 156 -8.72 18.24 -12.00
N LYS A 157 -9.31 17.99 -13.18
CA LYS A 157 -9.22 18.91 -14.33
C LYS A 157 -9.89 20.26 -14.05
N LYS A 158 -11.05 20.26 -13.39
CA LYS A 158 -11.81 21.48 -13.02
C LYS A 158 -11.22 22.19 -11.80
N ASN A 159 -10.51 21.48 -10.94
CA ASN A 159 -9.94 21.95 -9.67
C ASN A 159 -8.48 21.49 -9.54
N PRO A 160 -7.56 22.03 -10.37
CA PRO A 160 -6.18 21.57 -10.38
C PRO A 160 -5.50 21.82 -9.04
N HIS A 161 -4.77 20.81 -8.57
CA HIS A 161 -3.94 20.91 -7.38
C HIS A 161 -2.62 21.62 -7.71
N SER A 162 -1.87 22.02 -6.68
CA SER A 162 -0.57 22.66 -6.88
C SER A 162 0.47 21.70 -7.47
N MET A 163 1.16 22.17 -8.50
CA MET A 163 2.33 21.53 -9.10
C MET A 163 3.49 22.52 -9.05
N GLY A 164 4.62 22.12 -8.45
CA GLY A 164 5.82 22.95 -8.36
C GLY A 164 6.47 23.13 -9.73
N ALA A 165 6.91 24.35 -10.04
CA ALA A 165 7.53 24.67 -11.32
C ALA A 165 8.90 23.98 -11.45
N TRP A 166 9.16 23.36 -12.60
CA TRP A 166 10.44 22.74 -12.89
C TRP A 166 11.37 23.67 -13.67
N SER A 167 12.62 23.75 -13.23
CA SER A 167 13.70 24.44 -13.93
C SER A 167 14.52 23.44 -14.74
N SER A 168 14.91 23.81 -15.96
CA SER A 168 15.88 23.05 -16.75
C SER A 168 17.27 22.98 -16.10
N ASP A 169 17.58 23.95 -15.23
CA ASP A 169 18.85 24.04 -14.50
C ASP A 169 18.82 23.30 -13.16
N SER A 170 17.71 22.60 -12.83
CA SER A 170 17.61 21.83 -11.59
C SER A 170 18.73 20.79 -11.53
N LYS A 171 19.42 20.75 -10.39
CA LYS A 171 20.46 19.78 -10.08
C LYS A 171 19.91 18.46 -9.56
N THR A 172 18.60 18.36 -9.30
CA THR A 172 17.97 17.16 -8.77
C THR A 172 18.15 15.97 -9.71
N HIS A 173 18.57 14.84 -9.19
CA HIS A 173 18.72 13.61 -9.97
C HIS A 173 18.64 12.39 -9.08
N VAL A 174 18.34 11.24 -9.68
CA VAL A 174 18.46 9.94 -9.01
C VAL A 174 19.90 9.46 -9.11
N ALA A 175 20.42 8.90 -8.02
CA ALA A 175 21.68 8.17 -8.00
C ALA A 175 21.40 6.70 -7.68
N THR A 176 21.93 5.79 -8.49
CA THR A 176 21.76 4.34 -8.35
C THR A 176 23.05 3.60 -8.71
N MET A 177 23.21 2.37 -8.21
CA MET A 177 24.40 1.56 -8.49
C MET A 177 24.47 1.17 -9.97
N SER A 178 25.67 1.10 -10.51
CA SER A 178 25.94 0.71 -11.91
C SER A 178 26.46 -0.74 -12.06
N ALA A 179 26.70 -1.41 -10.94
CA ALA A 179 27.10 -2.81 -10.85
C ALA A 179 26.94 -3.30 -9.40
N GLY A 180 26.84 -4.62 -9.22
CA GLY A 180 26.90 -5.25 -7.90
C GLY A 180 25.63 -5.13 -7.06
N ASP A 181 24.55 -4.57 -7.58
CA ASP A 181 23.23 -4.54 -6.95
C ASP A 181 22.39 -5.78 -7.35
N PHE A 182 21.10 -5.79 -7.00
CA PHE A 182 20.22 -6.90 -7.31
C PHE A 182 19.94 -7.00 -8.81
N ALA A 183 19.75 -5.89 -9.51
CA ALA A 183 19.48 -5.89 -10.95
C ALA A 183 20.61 -6.54 -11.75
N HIS A 184 21.86 -6.18 -11.47
CA HIS A 184 23.02 -6.61 -12.25
C HIS A 184 23.44 -8.06 -11.97
N ASN A 185 23.16 -8.58 -10.77
CA ASN A 185 23.55 -9.93 -10.36
C ASN A 185 22.43 -10.98 -10.51
N GLU A 186 21.29 -10.58 -11.06
CA GLU A 186 20.11 -11.43 -11.16
C GLU A 186 20.33 -12.62 -12.10
N LYS A 187 19.83 -13.79 -11.66
CA LYS A 187 19.71 -14.99 -12.47
C LYS A 187 18.31 -15.54 -12.27
N SER A 188 17.68 -16.04 -13.34
CA SER A 188 16.32 -16.55 -13.30
C SER A 188 16.16 -17.78 -14.18
N VAL A 189 15.24 -18.67 -13.80
CA VAL A 189 14.85 -19.87 -14.55
C VAL A 189 13.35 -20.12 -14.45
N THR A 190 12.74 -20.55 -15.56
CA THR A 190 11.41 -21.16 -15.55
C THR A 190 11.52 -22.66 -15.32
N LEU A 191 10.78 -23.21 -14.35
CA LEU A 191 10.79 -24.64 -14.05
C LEU A 191 9.93 -25.43 -15.05
N ASN A 192 10.47 -26.54 -15.53
CA ASN A 192 9.77 -27.41 -16.48
C ASN A 192 8.85 -28.43 -15.81
N GLU A 193 9.12 -28.78 -14.55
CA GLU A 193 8.37 -29.78 -13.78
C GLU A 193 8.19 -29.31 -12.32
N VAL A 194 7.25 -29.93 -11.61
CA VAL A 194 7.07 -29.72 -10.16
C VAL A 194 8.30 -30.26 -9.42
N THR A 195 8.84 -29.49 -8.48
CA THR A 195 10.00 -29.90 -7.68
C THR A 195 9.99 -29.22 -6.31
N SER A 196 10.95 -29.55 -5.47
CA SER A 196 11.26 -28.81 -4.24
C SER A 196 12.72 -28.38 -4.26
N VAL A 197 13.01 -27.16 -3.80
CA VAL A 197 14.38 -26.65 -3.71
C VAL A 197 14.83 -26.41 -2.28
N SER A 198 16.15 -26.45 -2.09
CA SER A 198 16.85 -25.97 -0.91
C SER A 198 17.85 -24.88 -1.29
N ILE A 199 18.00 -23.89 -0.42
CA ILE A 199 18.95 -22.79 -0.55
C ILE A 199 20.11 -23.11 0.39
N VAL A 200 21.28 -23.37 -0.18
CA VAL A 200 22.45 -23.88 0.54
C VAL A 200 23.61 -22.92 0.38
N HIS A 201 24.14 -22.42 1.49
CA HIS A 201 25.40 -21.73 1.54
C HIS A 201 26.54 -22.73 1.74
N THR A 202 27.63 -22.60 0.97
CA THR A 202 28.89 -23.32 1.17
C THR A 202 30.01 -22.30 1.38
N SER A 203 30.59 -22.26 2.58
CA SER A 203 31.71 -21.37 2.92
C SER A 203 33.00 -21.79 2.19
N GLN A 204 34.01 -20.91 2.21
CA GLN A 204 35.32 -21.17 1.61
C GLN A 204 36.05 -22.39 2.20
N ASP A 205 35.77 -22.78 3.44
CA ASP A 205 36.31 -23.99 4.08
C ASP A 205 35.53 -25.27 3.77
N GLY A 206 34.44 -25.16 2.99
CA GLY A 206 33.58 -26.28 2.58
C GLY A 206 32.43 -26.58 3.54
N THR A 207 32.26 -25.84 4.65
CA THR A 207 31.11 -25.99 5.55
C THR A 207 29.81 -25.62 4.83
N LYS A 208 28.80 -26.49 4.92
CA LYS A 208 27.49 -26.27 4.30
C LYS A 208 26.47 -25.85 5.34
N THR A 209 25.77 -24.75 5.08
CA THR A 209 24.67 -24.25 5.89
C THR A 209 23.41 -24.20 5.04
N SER A 210 22.33 -24.84 5.52
CA SER A 210 21.02 -24.70 4.88
C SER A 210 20.42 -23.36 5.31
N LEU A 211 20.27 -22.42 4.38
CA LEU A 211 19.57 -21.15 4.63
C LEU A 211 18.06 -21.38 4.62
N LYS A 212 17.59 -22.29 3.76
CA LYS A 212 16.19 -22.72 3.69
C LYS A 212 16.06 -24.08 3.01
N SER A 213 15.14 -24.90 3.50
CA SER A 213 14.88 -26.23 2.93
C SER A 213 13.42 -26.41 2.55
N ASN A 214 13.16 -27.34 1.65
CA ASN A 214 11.82 -27.83 1.28
C ASN A 214 10.87 -26.74 0.76
N LEU A 215 11.37 -25.87 -0.09
CA LEU A 215 10.54 -24.92 -0.83
C LEU A 215 9.88 -25.63 -2.00
N ASN A 216 8.58 -25.90 -1.90
CA ASN A 216 7.81 -26.51 -2.99
C ASN A 216 7.58 -25.50 -4.12
N LEU A 217 7.89 -25.92 -5.34
CA LEU A 217 7.76 -25.11 -6.55
C LEU A 217 6.89 -25.84 -7.58
N LEU A 218 6.12 -25.07 -8.34
CA LEU A 218 5.20 -25.58 -9.34
C LEU A 218 5.85 -25.65 -10.72
N LYS A 219 5.29 -26.51 -11.58
CA LYS A 219 5.60 -26.51 -13.01
C LYS A 219 5.27 -25.14 -13.62
N GLY A 220 6.19 -24.59 -14.40
CA GLY A 220 6.05 -23.30 -15.05
C GLY A 220 6.28 -22.09 -14.13
N GLU A 221 6.53 -22.30 -12.83
CA GLU A 221 6.93 -21.23 -11.91
C GLU A 221 8.31 -20.67 -12.32
N ILE A 222 8.44 -19.35 -12.25
CA ILE A 222 9.71 -18.66 -12.43
C ILE A 222 10.30 -18.45 -11.03
N ILE A 223 11.57 -18.80 -10.89
CA ILE A 223 12.38 -18.42 -9.74
C ILE A 223 13.55 -17.57 -10.20
N ASP A 224 13.81 -16.50 -9.46
CA ASP A 224 14.97 -15.64 -9.62
C ASP A 224 15.73 -15.55 -8.31
N ALA A 225 17.04 -15.47 -8.40
CA ALA A 225 17.89 -15.20 -7.25
C ALA A 225 18.97 -14.19 -7.62
N THR A 226 19.37 -13.40 -6.64
CA THR A 226 20.29 -12.29 -6.83
C THR A 226 21.00 -11.92 -5.52
N VAL A 227 22.06 -11.12 -5.63
CA VAL A 227 22.87 -10.65 -4.51
C VAL A 227 23.18 -9.17 -4.67
N MET A 228 23.01 -8.40 -3.60
CA MET A 228 23.58 -7.06 -3.48
C MET A 228 24.91 -7.17 -2.73
N SER A 229 25.98 -6.79 -3.42
CA SER A 229 27.32 -6.76 -2.84
C SER A 229 27.42 -5.62 -1.84
N LYS A 230 27.71 -5.95 -0.58
CA LYS A 230 27.95 -4.95 0.48
C LYS A 230 29.09 -4.02 0.11
N LYS A 231 30.18 -4.57 -0.43
CA LYS A 231 31.34 -3.80 -0.84
C LYS A 231 30.98 -2.76 -1.92
N ALA A 232 30.24 -3.19 -2.95
CA ALA A 232 29.79 -2.29 -4.01
C ALA A 232 28.84 -1.21 -3.47
N LEU A 233 27.90 -1.61 -2.59
CA LEU A 233 26.96 -0.70 -1.93
C LEU A 233 27.69 0.37 -1.11
N LEU A 234 28.64 -0.02 -0.26
CA LEU A 234 29.40 0.92 0.57
C LEU A 234 30.21 1.89 -0.29
N SER A 235 30.89 1.40 -1.32
CA SER A 235 31.65 2.25 -2.25
C SER A 235 30.74 3.25 -2.95
N PHE A 236 29.56 2.81 -3.40
CA PHE A 236 28.57 3.68 -4.03
C PHE A 236 28.07 4.75 -3.05
N LEU A 237 27.69 4.37 -1.83
CA LEU A 237 27.18 5.31 -0.83
C LEU A 237 28.24 6.35 -0.43
N GLU A 238 29.50 5.93 -0.25
CA GLU A 238 30.62 6.85 0.06
C GLU A 238 30.80 7.88 -1.06
N GLU A 239 30.79 7.43 -2.32
CA GLU A 239 30.85 8.31 -3.49
C GLU A 239 29.65 9.28 -3.53
N GLN A 240 28.43 8.79 -3.29
CA GLN A 240 27.23 9.62 -3.38
C GLN A 240 27.13 10.66 -2.28
N VAL A 241 27.57 10.36 -1.06
CA VAL A 241 27.68 11.33 0.04
C VAL A 241 28.69 12.42 -0.31
N ALA A 242 29.88 12.03 -0.80
CA ALA A 242 30.91 13.00 -1.20
C ALA A 242 30.45 13.90 -2.36
N ASP A 243 29.82 13.34 -3.38
CA ASP A 243 29.37 14.10 -4.54
C ASP A 243 28.15 15.00 -4.21
N ALA A 244 27.24 14.59 -3.32
CA ALA A 244 26.17 15.46 -2.85
C ALA A 244 26.73 16.73 -2.18
N LYS A 245 27.80 16.58 -1.38
CA LYS A 245 28.50 17.71 -0.73
C LYS A 245 29.17 18.60 -1.77
N ALA A 246 29.90 18.01 -2.71
CA ALA A 246 30.60 18.75 -3.77
C ALA A 246 29.62 19.52 -4.68
N SER A 247 28.45 18.95 -4.96
CA SER A 247 27.42 19.52 -5.82
C SER A 247 26.51 20.54 -5.12
N GLY A 248 26.53 20.57 -3.79
CA GLY A 248 25.70 21.46 -2.96
C GLY A 248 24.20 21.13 -3.03
N VAL A 249 23.87 19.84 -3.10
CA VAL A 249 22.48 19.34 -3.14
C VAL A 249 22.18 18.50 -1.91
N LEU A 250 20.91 18.41 -1.51
CA LEU A 250 20.51 17.57 -0.39
C LEU A 250 20.78 16.10 -0.70
N PHE A 251 21.43 15.40 0.23
CA PHE A 251 21.44 13.95 0.24
C PHE A 251 20.08 13.42 0.73
N SER A 252 19.44 12.56 -0.05
CA SER A 252 18.23 11.85 0.34
C SER A 252 18.31 10.38 -0.04
N LEU A 253 17.78 9.51 0.81
CA LEU A 253 17.74 8.07 0.65
C LEU A 253 16.28 7.61 0.61
N HIS A 254 15.92 6.90 -0.45
CA HIS A 254 14.55 6.48 -0.72
C HIS A 254 14.47 4.95 -0.76
N MET A 255 13.88 4.35 0.29
CA MET A 255 13.79 2.90 0.49
C MET A 255 12.34 2.48 0.79
N LYS A 256 12.10 1.18 0.97
CA LYS A 256 10.79 0.63 1.35
C LYS A 256 10.90 -0.28 2.58
N ALA A 257 11.57 0.21 3.63
CA ALA A 257 11.97 -0.56 4.82
C ALA A 257 10.83 -1.28 5.56
N THR A 258 9.60 -0.77 5.51
CA THR A 258 8.43 -1.41 6.14
C THR A 258 7.97 -2.66 5.40
N MET A 259 8.03 -2.65 4.07
CA MET A 259 7.61 -3.79 3.24
C MET A 259 8.78 -4.75 3.03
N MET A 260 9.94 -4.23 2.61
CA MET A 260 11.18 -4.99 2.43
C MET A 260 11.91 -5.20 3.77
N LYS A 261 11.22 -5.84 4.71
CA LYS A 261 11.59 -5.95 6.14
C LYS A 261 12.95 -6.57 6.47
N VAL A 262 13.67 -7.13 5.49
CA VAL A 262 15.00 -7.72 5.68
C VAL A 262 16.05 -6.89 4.94
N SER A 263 15.95 -6.77 3.62
CA SER A 263 16.98 -6.10 2.80
C SER A 263 17.13 -4.62 3.11
N ASP A 264 16.01 -3.89 3.14
CA ASP A 264 16.05 -2.43 3.15
C ASP A 264 16.54 -1.84 4.47
N PRO A 265 16.18 -2.38 5.66
CA PRO A 265 16.81 -1.98 6.91
C PRO A 265 18.34 -2.15 6.93
N ILE A 266 18.88 -3.21 6.32
CA ILE A 266 20.33 -3.44 6.23
C ILE A 266 20.97 -2.36 5.34
N ILE A 267 20.40 -2.12 4.14
CA ILE A 267 20.87 -1.07 3.22
C ILE A 267 20.81 0.31 3.89
N PHE A 268 19.71 0.60 4.58
CA PHE A 268 19.53 1.85 5.32
C PHE A 268 20.60 2.02 6.41
N GLY A 269 20.85 0.97 7.20
CA GLY A 269 21.90 0.97 8.21
C GLY A 269 23.29 1.16 7.62
N HIS A 270 23.57 0.63 6.42
CA HIS A 270 24.83 0.92 5.72
C HIS A 270 24.93 2.40 5.31
N ALA A 271 23.85 3.01 4.81
CA ALA A 271 23.83 4.43 4.50
C ALA A 271 24.06 5.32 5.73
N VAL A 272 23.46 4.99 6.88
CA VAL A 272 23.70 5.71 8.14
C VAL A 272 25.17 5.58 8.57
N ARG A 273 25.73 4.36 8.56
CA ARG A 273 27.14 4.15 8.94
C ARG A 273 28.11 4.87 8.01
N VAL A 274 27.84 4.90 6.69
CA VAL A 274 28.66 5.62 5.72
C VAL A 274 28.56 7.13 5.90
N PHE A 275 27.36 7.66 6.11
CA PHE A 275 27.17 9.09 6.34
C PHE A 275 27.89 9.58 7.61
N PHE A 276 27.85 8.78 8.68
CA PHE A 276 28.51 9.07 9.96
C PHE A 276 29.80 8.27 10.17
N LYS A 277 30.56 8.00 9.11
CA LYS A 277 31.72 7.09 9.16
C LYS A 277 32.70 7.41 10.29
N ASP A 278 33.15 8.67 10.36
CA ASP A 278 34.12 9.12 11.37
C ASP A 278 33.57 8.98 12.80
N LEU A 279 32.25 9.16 12.98
CA LEU A 279 31.58 8.99 14.27
C LEU A 279 31.61 7.52 14.72
N PHE A 280 31.33 6.58 13.80
CA PHE A 280 31.38 5.15 14.08
C PHE A 280 32.81 4.64 14.28
N GLU A 281 33.79 5.16 13.53
CA GLU A 281 35.20 4.85 13.73
C GLU A 281 35.70 5.30 15.11
N LYS A 282 35.21 6.45 15.60
CA LYS A 282 35.61 7.01 16.90
C LYS A 282 34.90 6.35 18.10
N HIS A 283 33.63 5.99 17.96
CA HIS A 283 32.77 5.57 19.09
C HIS A 283 32.16 4.18 18.97
N GLY A 284 32.54 3.38 17.97
CA GLY A 284 31.94 2.07 17.67
C GLY A 284 31.80 1.14 18.87
N GLU A 285 32.86 0.97 19.68
CA GLU A 285 32.80 0.13 20.88
C GLU A 285 31.75 0.63 21.89
N THR A 286 31.64 1.96 22.07
CA THR A 286 30.63 2.56 22.95
C THR A 286 29.22 2.38 22.40
N PHE A 287 29.05 2.42 21.07
CA PHE A 287 27.77 2.18 20.42
C PHE A 287 27.32 0.72 20.56
N ASP A 288 28.25 -0.24 20.46
CA ASP A 288 27.97 -1.65 20.71
C ASP A 288 27.56 -1.90 22.16
N GLU A 289 28.24 -1.27 23.14
CA GLU A 289 27.93 -1.40 24.58
C GLU A 289 26.50 -0.95 24.94
N ILE A 290 26.00 0.11 24.30
CA ILE A 290 24.65 0.65 24.53
C ILE A 290 23.60 0.12 23.53
N GLY A 291 23.96 -0.89 22.75
CA GLY A 291 23.04 -1.58 21.84
C GLY A 291 22.51 -0.71 20.70
N VAL A 292 23.33 0.18 20.14
CA VAL A 292 22.97 0.96 18.94
C VAL A 292 22.76 0.03 17.75
N ASP A 293 21.58 0.10 17.13
CA ASP A 293 21.27 -0.57 15.87
C ASP A 293 20.71 0.43 14.86
N VAL A 294 21.59 0.93 13.99
CA VAL A 294 21.21 1.89 12.94
C VAL A 294 20.51 1.26 11.74
N ASN A 295 20.30 -0.06 11.72
CA ASN A 295 19.31 -0.63 10.81
C ASN A 295 17.89 -0.15 11.18
N ASN A 296 17.68 0.27 12.44
CA ASN A 296 16.49 0.99 12.91
C ASN A 296 16.62 2.53 12.79
N GLY A 297 17.67 3.00 12.13
CA GLY A 297 17.97 4.40 11.83
C GLY A 297 18.76 5.17 12.88
N PHE A 298 19.21 6.36 12.50
CA PHE A 298 20.01 7.25 13.35
C PHE A 298 19.27 7.67 14.64
N GLY A 299 17.94 7.69 14.62
CA GLY A 299 17.15 7.96 15.83
C GLY A 299 17.34 6.90 16.92
N ASN A 300 17.64 5.65 16.56
CA ASN A 300 18.00 4.62 17.54
C ASN A 300 19.29 4.96 18.28
N LEU A 301 20.33 5.40 17.54
CA LEU A 301 21.58 5.88 18.13
C LEU A 301 21.30 7.02 19.12
N VAL A 302 20.62 8.08 18.66
CA VAL A 302 20.31 9.26 19.49
C VAL A 302 19.55 8.88 20.76
N LYS A 303 18.59 7.96 20.68
CA LYS A 303 17.85 7.46 21.83
C LYS A 303 18.76 6.75 22.84
N ASN A 304 19.62 5.84 22.36
CA ASN A 304 20.45 5.02 23.23
C ASN A 304 21.60 5.79 23.88
N LEU A 305 21.95 6.99 23.40
CA LEU A 305 22.91 7.88 24.07
C LEU A 305 22.50 8.24 25.51
N GLN A 306 21.21 8.12 25.86
CA GLN A 306 20.75 8.36 27.24
C GLN A 306 21.24 7.32 28.26
N GLU A 307 21.72 6.17 27.79
CA GLU A 307 22.33 5.14 28.64
C GLU A 307 23.76 5.52 29.08
N LEU A 308 24.36 6.56 28.47
CA LEU A 308 25.72 7.00 28.76
C LEU A 308 25.76 8.06 29.89
N PRO A 309 26.88 8.12 30.64
CA PRO A 309 27.17 9.26 31.50
C PRO A 309 27.18 10.57 30.71
N GLU A 310 26.65 11.64 31.31
CA GLU A 310 26.44 12.94 30.67
C GLU A 310 27.68 13.47 29.93
N ALA A 311 28.87 13.37 30.53
CA ALA A 311 30.10 13.85 29.89
C ALA A 311 30.45 13.09 28.59
N LYS A 312 30.24 11.76 28.55
CA LYS A 312 30.43 10.97 27.33
C LYS A 312 29.35 11.27 26.30
N ARG A 313 28.09 11.40 26.75
CA ARG A 313 26.96 11.76 25.90
C ARG A 313 27.20 13.10 25.19
N LEU A 314 27.55 14.15 25.94
CA LEU A 314 27.80 15.49 25.39
C LEU A 314 28.93 15.51 24.37
N LEU A 315 30.00 14.74 24.61
CA LEU A 315 31.11 14.60 23.65
C LEU A 315 30.65 13.95 22.34
N ILE A 316 29.84 12.90 22.42
CA ILE A 316 29.28 12.24 21.21
C ILE A 316 28.29 13.17 20.50
N GLU A 317 27.47 13.93 21.22
CA GLU A 317 26.55 14.92 20.64
C GLU A 317 27.31 16.04 19.89
N GLU A 318 28.46 16.47 20.40
CA GLU A 318 29.35 17.42 19.70
C GLU A 318 29.98 16.81 18.43
N ASP A 319 30.42 15.55 18.50
CA ASP A 319 30.94 14.82 17.34
C ASP A 319 29.84 14.59 16.28
N ILE A 320 28.59 14.36 16.69
CA ILE A 320 27.43 14.30 15.78
C ILE A 320 27.21 15.64 15.08
N ALA A 321 27.26 16.75 15.83
CA ALA A 321 27.12 18.09 15.25
C ALA A 321 28.24 18.38 14.23
N THR A 322 29.46 17.96 14.55
CA THR A 322 30.62 18.05 13.65
C THR A 322 30.40 17.21 12.39
N ALA A 323 29.94 15.95 12.54
CA ALA A 323 29.66 15.08 11.40
C ALA A 323 28.62 15.69 10.46
N PHE A 324 27.56 16.32 10.96
CA PHE A 324 26.60 17.04 10.12
C PHE A 324 27.22 18.26 9.42
N ALA A 325 28.08 19.03 10.11
CA ALA A 325 28.75 20.18 9.51
C ALA A 325 29.74 19.79 8.41
N ASP A 326 30.36 18.61 8.53
CA ASP A 326 31.34 18.08 7.59
C ASP A 326 30.72 17.18 6.49
N ALA A 327 29.44 16.86 6.58
CA ALA A 327 28.70 16.06 5.58
C ALA A 327 27.94 16.96 4.58
N PRO A 328 27.31 16.42 3.51
CA PRO A 328 26.27 17.15 2.80
C PRO A 328 25.05 17.40 3.70
N ASP A 329 24.31 18.46 3.40
CA ASP A 329 22.98 18.65 3.96
C ASP A 329 22.09 17.45 3.64
N VAL A 330 21.27 17.02 4.60
CA VAL A 330 20.37 15.88 4.47
C VAL A 330 18.93 16.36 4.36
N ALA A 331 18.12 15.68 3.56
CA ALA A 331 16.69 15.95 3.49
C ALA A 331 16.02 15.76 4.86
N MET A 332 15.07 16.63 5.20
CA MET A 332 14.38 16.64 6.49
C MET A 332 12.97 16.03 6.37
N VAL A 333 12.63 15.20 7.36
CA VAL A 333 11.25 14.76 7.61
C VAL A 333 10.51 15.82 8.44
N ASN A 334 11.21 16.40 9.43
CA ASN A 334 10.73 17.51 10.22
C ASN A 334 11.90 18.42 10.63
N SER A 335 12.05 19.55 9.93
CA SER A 335 13.14 20.52 10.16
C SER A 335 13.09 21.13 11.57
N ASP A 336 11.90 21.47 12.07
CA ASP A 336 11.73 22.11 13.38
C ASP A 336 12.18 21.23 14.55
N LYS A 337 12.14 19.91 14.35
CA LYS A 337 12.56 18.90 15.34
C LYS A 337 13.91 18.27 15.04
N GLY A 338 14.59 18.71 13.98
CA GLY A 338 15.86 18.10 13.55
C GLY A 338 15.74 16.66 13.04
N ILE A 339 14.54 16.19 12.68
CA ILE A 339 14.33 14.81 12.21
C ILE A 339 14.70 14.76 10.73
N THR A 340 15.83 14.12 10.44
CA THR A 340 16.37 13.91 9.09
C THR A 340 15.80 12.64 8.45
N ASN A 341 16.00 12.52 7.13
CA ASN A 341 15.72 11.31 6.36
C ASN A 341 16.45 10.05 6.86
N LEU A 342 17.55 10.20 7.60
CA LEU A 342 18.30 9.09 8.19
C LEU A 342 17.81 8.66 9.58
N HIS A 343 16.83 9.36 10.17
CA HIS A 343 16.39 9.09 11.54
C HIS A 343 15.63 7.78 11.69
N VAL A 344 14.64 7.52 10.83
CA VAL A 344 13.79 6.33 10.91
C VAL A 344 13.60 5.75 9.50
N PRO A 345 13.89 4.45 9.27
CA PRO A 345 13.82 3.83 7.94
C PRO A 345 12.44 3.88 7.27
N SER A 346 11.38 4.01 8.06
CA SER A 346 9.99 4.04 7.59
C SER A 346 9.45 5.44 7.29
N ASP A 347 10.19 6.51 7.59
CA ASP A 347 9.67 7.88 7.43
C ASP A 347 9.66 8.33 5.96
N VAL A 348 10.65 7.92 5.17
CA VAL A 348 10.77 8.27 3.75
C VAL A 348 10.65 7.00 2.89
N ILE A 349 9.43 6.72 2.45
CA ILE A 349 9.10 5.53 1.66
C ILE A 349 9.12 5.89 0.18
N ILE A 350 9.91 5.18 -0.63
CA ILE A 350 10.24 5.52 -2.02
C ILE A 350 9.02 5.80 -2.93
N ASP A 351 7.98 4.98 -2.83
CA ASP A 351 6.75 5.11 -3.63
C ASP A 351 5.97 6.39 -3.35
N ALA A 352 5.95 6.88 -2.11
CA ALA A 352 5.30 8.14 -1.75
C ALA A 352 6.24 9.35 -1.85
N SER A 353 7.50 9.18 -1.44
CA SER A 353 8.49 10.27 -1.33
C SER A 353 9.00 10.73 -2.69
N MET A 354 9.23 9.82 -3.64
CA MET A 354 9.70 10.19 -4.98
C MET A 354 8.65 11.02 -5.75
N PRO A 355 7.37 10.63 -5.82
CA PRO A 355 6.35 11.47 -6.44
C PRO A 355 6.13 12.80 -5.72
N ALA A 356 6.21 12.82 -4.38
CA ALA A 356 6.09 14.06 -3.61
C ALA A 356 7.23 15.04 -3.94
N MET A 357 8.47 14.56 -4.04
CA MET A 357 9.63 15.34 -4.46
C MET A 357 9.46 15.82 -5.91
N ILE A 358 9.07 14.93 -6.84
CA ILE A 358 8.86 15.27 -8.25
C ILE A 358 7.78 16.35 -8.42
N ARG A 359 6.65 16.21 -7.71
CA ARG A 359 5.57 17.19 -7.70
C ARG A 359 6.01 18.55 -7.15
N THR A 360 6.96 18.56 -6.22
CA THR A 360 7.43 19.76 -5.53
C THR A 360 8.71 20.29 -6.19
N SER A 361 8.64 20.53 -7.50
CA SER A 361 9.75 21.11 -8.28
C SER A 361 11.03 20.26 -8.33
N GLY A 362 10.98 18.98 -7.94
CA GLY A 362 12.17 18.16 -7.76
C GLY A 362 12.90 18.41 -6.45
N GLN A 363 12.25 18.99 -5.44
CA GLN A 363 12.91 19.48 -4.23
C GLN A 363 12.43 18.78 -2.96
N MET A 364 13.30 18.75 -1.96
CA MET A 364 13.00 18.31 -0.59
C MET A 364 13.34 19.42 0.40
N TRP A 365 13.00 19.22 1.67
CA TRP A 365 13.18 20.23 2.73
C TRP A 365 14.57 20.12 3.36
N ASN A 366 15.28 21.23 3.46
CA ASN A 366 16.56 21.33 4.17
C ASN A 366 16.36 21.65 5.67
N ALA A 367 17.47 21.75 6.42
CA ALA A 367 17.44 22.03 7.87
C ALA A 367 16.77 23.36 8.24
N GLU A 368 16.72 24.34 7.32
CA GLU A 368 16.03 25.62 7.51
C GLU A 368 14.52 25.56 7.18
N GLY A 369 13.99 24.38 6.81
CA GLY A 369 12.60 24.24 6.38
C GLY A 369 12.33 24.86 5.00
N LYS A 370 13.34 24.96 4.14
CA LYS A 370 13.21 25.47 2.76
C LYS A 370 13.38 24.35 1.74
N GLN A 371 12.76 24.51 0.58
CA GLN A 371 12.91 23.57 -0.54
C GLN A 371 14.28 23.74 -1.22
N GLN A 372 14.93 22.62 -1.53
CA GLN A 372 16.24 22.57 -2.17
C GLN A 372 16.34 21.34 -3.08
N ASP A 373 17.10 21.47 -4.17
CA ASP A 373 17.42 20.37 -5.08
C ASP A 373 18.12 19.22 -4.33
N THR A 374 17.86 17.99 -4.75
CA THR A 374 18.30 16.79 -4.04
C THR A 374 18.90 15.74 -4.96
N LYS A 375 19.93 15.04 -4.45
CA LYS A 375 20.32 13.74 -4.96
C LYS A 375 19.47 12.67 -4.28
N ALA A 376 18.54 12.09 -5.03
CA ALA A 376 17.68 11.01 -4.59
C ALA A 376 18.39 9.66 -4.77
N VAL A 377 19.00 9.17 -3.70
CA VAL A 377 19.74 7.89 -3.68
C VAL A 377 18.76 6.73 -3.60
N ILE A 378 18.77 5.89 -4.64
CA ILE A 378 18.04 4.63 -4.76
C ILE A 378 19.08 3.57 -5.12
N PRO A 379 19.66 2.84 -4.15
CA PRO A 379 20.84 2.01 -4.41
C PRO A 379 20.63 0.96 -5.50
N ASP A 380 19.53 0.20 -5.46
CA ASP A 380 19.24 -0.79 -6.50
C ASP A 380 18.66 -0.16 -7.78
N SER A 381 19.18 -0.59 -8.92
CA SER A 381 18.87 0.01 -10.23
C SER A 381 17.65 -0.58 -10.93
N SER A 382 17.04 -1.66 -10.40
CA SER A 382 15.89 -2.35 -11.04
C SER A 382 14.76 -1.40 -11.41
N TYR A 383 14.51 -0.39 -10.57
CA TYR A 383 13.36 0.52 -10.67
C TYR A 383 13.74 2.01 -10.72
N ALA A 384 15.00 2.35 -10.43
CA ALA A 384 15.49 3.73 -10.34
C ALA A 384 15.33 4.51 -11.66
N GLY A 385 15.40 3.82 -12.81
CA GLY A 385 15.26 4.41 -14.14
C GLY A 385 13.90 5.08 -14.40
N VAL A 386 12.83 4.62 -13.74
CA VAL A 386 11.49 5.23 -13.87
C VAL A 386 11.49 6.67 -13.34
N TYR A 387 12.07 6.88 -12.17
CA TYR A 387 12.15 8.21 -11.57
C TYR A 387 13.15 9.10 -12.30
N THR A 388 14.27 8.54 -12.78
CA THR A 388 15.23 9.25 -13.63
C THR A 388 14.55 9.83 -14.88
N ALA A 389 13.86 8.99 -15.65
CA ALA A 389 13.13 9.44 -16.84
C ALA A 389 12.06 10.50 -16.52
N THR A 390 11.38 10.38 -15.37
CA THR A 390 10.36 11.35 -14.96
C THR A 390 10.97 12.71 -14.60
N ILE A 391 12.07 12.73 -13.85
CA ILE A 391 12.80 13.94 -13.48
C ILE A 391 13.34 14.63 -14.74
N ASP A 392 14.02 13.89 -15.61
CA ASP A 392 14.60 14.43 -16.85
C ASP A 392 13.51 14.98 -17.78
N PHE A 393 12.35 14.30 -17.85
CA PHE A 393 11.20 14.79 -18.58
C PHE A 393 10.69 16.12 -18.03
N CYS A 394 10.54 16.25 -16.70
CA CYS A 394 10.08 17.48 -16.08
C CYS A 394 11.08 18.63 -16.23
N LYS A 395 12.39 18.39 -16.14
CA LYS A 395 13.42 19.40 -16.43
C LYS A 395 13.31 19.94 -17.86
N LYS A 396 13.02 19.04 -18.82
CA LYS A 396 12.91 19.39 -20.24
C LYS A 396 11.59 20.04 -20.62
N HIS A 397 10.49 19.65 -19.99
CA HIS A 397 9.13 20.00 -20.41
C HIS A 397 8.35 20.86 -19.42
N GLY A 398 8.92 21.15 -18.25
CA GLY A 398 8.22 21.76 -17.13
C GLY A 398 7.39 20.73 -16.35
N ALA A 399 6.65 21.22 -15.36
CA ALA A 399 5.74 20.40 -14.58
C ALA A 399 4.56 19.89 -15.44
N PHE A 400 3.97 18.76 -15.04
CA PHE A 400 2.71 18.31 -15.62
C PHE A 400 1.56 19.29 -15.31
N ASP A 401 0.58 19.33 -16.22
CA ASP A 401 -0.63 20.13 -16.08
C ASP A 401 -1.85 19.22 -15.82
N PRO A 402 -2.37 19.17 -14.57
CA PRO A 402 -3.52 18.34 -14.22
C PRO A 402 -4.79 18.64 -15.01
N THR A 403 -4.90 19.83 -15.62
CA THR A 403 -6.09 20.23 -16.39
C THR A 403 -6.16 19.55 -17.76
N THR A 404 -5.01 19.21 -18.34
CA THR A 404 -4.90 18.69 -19.71
C THR A 404 -4.31 17.29 -19.78
N MET A 405 -3.49 16.89 -18.80
CA MET A 405 -2.77 15.61 -18.86
C MET A 405 -3.70 14.38 -18.91
N GLY A 406 -3.24 13.36 -19.63
CA GLY A 406 -3.87 12.03 -19.69
C GLY A 406 -3.82 11.30 -18.35
N THR A 407 -4.16 10.01 -18.36
CA THR A 407 -4.08 9.12 -17.20
C THR A 407 -3.26 7.87 -17.46
N VAL A 408 -2.61 7.36 -16.41
CA VAL A 408 -1.85 6.10 -16.46
C VAL A 408 -2.44 5.07 -15.48
N PRO A 409 -3.42 4.27 -15.93
CA PRO A 409 -3.85 3.07 -15.23
C PRO A 409 -2.71 2.07 -15.07
N ASN A 410 -2.83 1.18 -14.09
CA ASN A 410 -1.90 0.08 -13.89
C ASN A 410 -2.62 -1.27 -13.82
N VAL A 411 -2.09 -2.24 -14.57
CA VAL A 411 -2.38 -3.67 -14.43
C VAL A 411 -1.15 -4.34 -13.81
N GLY A 412 -1.26 -4.70 -12.53
CA GLY A 412 -0.13 -5.15 -11.72
C GLY A 412 -0.18 -6.63 -11.39
N LEU A 413 0.90 -7.34 -11.69
CA LEU A 413 1.12 -8.73 -11.25
C LEU A 413 1.36 -8.75 -9.74
N MET A 414 0.49 -9.41 -8.97
CA MET A 414 0.64 -9.48 -7.51
C MET A 414 0.09 -10.74 -6.84
N ALA A 415 -0.74 -11.52 -7.56
CA ALA A 415 -1.40 -12.67 -6.98
C ALA A 415 -0.40 -13.65 -6.37
N GLN A 416 -0.77 -14.24 -5.22
CA GLN A 416 0.04 -15.27 -4.54
C GLN A 416 1.45 -14.83 -4.14
N LYS A 417 1.59 -13.56 -3.74
CA LYS A 417 2.85 -12.93 -3.30
C LYS A 417 3.93 -12.98 -4.40
N ALA A 418 3.55 -12.58 -5.61
CA ALA A 418 4.47 -12.55 -6.74
C ALA A 418 5.71 -11.68 -6.45
N GLU A 419 6.87 -12.17 -6.90
CA GLU A 419 8.15 -11.45 -6.96
C GLU A 419 8.68 -11.06 -5.57
N GLU A 420 9.21 -9.85 -5.38
CA GLU A 420 9.88 -9.43 -4.14
C GLU A 420 8.99 -9.48 -2.91
N TYR A 421 7.67 -9.31 -3.07
CA TYR A 421 6.71 -9.32 -1.95
C TYR A 421 6.57 -10.72 -1.34
N GLY A 422 7.02 -11.76 -2.06
CA GLY A 422 7.14 -13.12 -1.56
C GLY A 422 8.53 -13.47 -1.03
N SER A 423 9.53 -12.58 -1.11
CA SER A 423 10.94 -12.95 -0.91
C SER A 423 11.40 -12.94 0.55
N HIS A 424 10.63 -12.36 1.48
CA HIS A 424 11.15 -12.03 2.81
C HIS A 424 11.67 -13.23 3.61
N ASP A 425 11.05 -14.40 3.44
CA ASP A 425 11.47 -15.63 4.09
C ASP A 425 12.59 -16.37 3.33
N LYS A 426 13.13 -15.73 2.29
CA LYS A 426 14.17 -16.17 1.35
C LYS A 426 15.22 -15.09 1.12
N THR A 427 15.31 -14.09 2.00
CA THR A 427 16.32 -13.03 1.99
C THR A 427 17.25 -13.24 3.19
N PHE A 428 18.56 -13.22 2.96
CA PHE A 428 19.57 -13.52 3.96
C PHE A 428 20.73 -12.52 3.87
N GLU A 429 21.19 -12.03 5.02
CA GLU A 429 22.51 -11.43 5.15
C GLU A 429 23.53 -12.56 5.29
N ILE A 430 24.55 -12.57 4.44
CA ILE A 430 25.52 -13.67 4.38
C ILE A 430 26.53 -13.52 5.50
N GLU A 431 26.66 -14.52 6.38
CA GLU A 431 27.58 -14.44 7.53
C GLU A 431 29.06 -14.59 7.14
N THR A 432 29.35 -15.46 6.17
CA THR A 432 30.72 -15.78 5.75
C THR A 432 30.82 -15.89 4.24
N ALA A 433 31.98 -15.54 3.68
CA ALA A 433 32.20 -15.62 2.25
C ALA A 433 32.14 -17.07 1.74
N GLY A 434 31.63 -17.24 0.51
CA GLY A 434 31.40 -18.55 -0.06
C GLY A 434 30.54 -18.52 -1.30
N LYS A 435 29.66 -19.51 -1.43
CA LYS A 435 28.73 -19.67 -2.55
C LYS A 435 27.34 -20.01 -2.05
N VAL A 436 26.31 -19.39 -2.60
CA VAL A 436 24.91 -19.77 -2.38
C VAL A 436 24.38 -20.46 -3.62
N ASP A 437 23.86 -21.68 -3.43
CA ASP A 437 23.25 -22.51 -4.46
C ASP A 437 21.76 -22.73 -4.16
N VAL A 438 20.92 -22.61 -5.19
CA VAL A 438 19.56 -23.13 -5.19
C VAL A 438 19.60 -24.51 -5.82
N VAL A 439 19.32 -25.53 -5.02
CA VAL A 439 19.47 -26.94 -5.40
C VAL A 439 18.11 -27.62 -5.38
N ASP A 440 17.75 -28.32 -6.46
CA ASP A 440 16.51 -29.09 -6.53
C ASP A 440 16.59 -30.44 -5.80
N ALA A 441 15.47 -31.18 -5.81
CA ALA A 441 15.34 -32.47 -5.14
C ALA A 441 16.29 -33.55 -5.68
N ASP A 442 16.74 -33.44 -6.93
CA ASP A 442 17.67 -34.37 -7.58
C ASP A 442 19.14 -34.00 -7.32
N GLY A 443 19.40 -32.90 -6.61
CA GLY A 443 20.74 -32.38 -6.34
C GLY A 443 21.30 -31.50 -7.46
N THR A 444 20.47 -31.10 -8.44
CA THR A 444 20.86 -30.20 -9.53
C THR A 444 20.89 -28.77 -9.03
N VAL A 445 22.00 -28.07 -9.27
CA VAL A 445 22.11 -26.63 -8.99
C VAL A 445 21.40 -25.85 -10.09
N LEU A 446 20.31 -25.18 -9.74
CA LEU A 446 19.53 -24.36 -10.67
C LEU A 446 20.11 -22.95 -10.81
N ILE A 447 20.46 -22.32 -9.68
CA ILE A 447 21.03 -20.97 -9.63
C ILE A 447 22.18 -20.96 -8.63
N SER A 448 23.23 -20.19 -8.92
CA SER A 448 24.44 -20.12 -8.10
C SER A 448 25.04 -18.71 -8.09
N HIS A 449 25.43 -18.23 -6.92
CA HIS A 449 26.11 -16.95 -6.72
C HIS A 449 27.30 -17.10 -5.79
N ASN A 450 28.43 -16.47 -6.14
CA ASN A 450 29.48 -16.20 -5.17
C ASN A 450 29.03 -15.06 -4.28
N VAL A 451 29.33 -15.15 -2.98
CA VAL A 451 28.91 -14.18 -1.98
C VAL A 451 30.06 -13.85 -1.02
N GLU A 452 30.08 -12.63 -0.53
CA GLU A 452 30.98 -12.15 0.53
C GLU A 452 30.20 -11.95 1.85
N ALA A 453 30.93 -11.81 2.96
CA ALA A 453 30.30 -11.56 4.26
C ALA A 453 29.62 -10.19 4.31
N GLY A 454 28.36 -10.16 4.74
CA GLY A 454 27.47 -9.02 4.78
C GLY A 454 26.74 -8.72 3.47
N ASP A 455 26.98 -9.49 2.40
CA ASP A 455 26.15 -9.40 1.19
C ASP A 455 24.70 -9.76 1.51
N ILE A 456 23.77 -9.14 0.80
CA ILE A 456 22.35 -9.45 0.91
C ILE A 456 21.99 -10.36 -0.26
N TRP A 457 21.66 -11.61 0.00
CA TRP A 457 21.18 -12.55 -1.02
C TRP A 457 19.67 -12.71 -0.92
N ARG A 458 18.96 -12.79 -2.05
CA ARG A 458 17.50 -13.02 -2.07
C ARG A 458 17.08 -13.95 -3.20
N MET A 459 15.97 -14.67 -2.98
CA MET A 459 15.24 -15.42 -4.02
C MET A 459 13.76 -15.03 -4.05
N CYS A 460 13.23 -14.78 -5.25
CA CYS A 460 11.82 -14.49 -5.49
C CYS A 460 11.15 -15.61 -6.30
N GLN A 461 9.82 -15.55 -6.38
CA GLN A 461 8.97 -16.54 -7.04
C GLN A 461 7.80 -15.86 -7.74
N VAL A 462 7.46 -16.31 -8.94
CA VAL A 462 6.17 -15.99 -9.56
C VAL A 462 5.60 -17.23 -10.26
N LYS A 463 4.35 -17.55 -9.92
CA LYS A 463 3.65 -18.73 -10.45
C LYS A 463 3.05 -18.43 -11.81
N ASP A 464 2.93 -19.48 -12.62
CA ASP A 464 2.46 -19.37 -14.00
C ASP A 464 1.00 -18.89 -14.12
N ALA A 465 0.10 -19.41 -13.28
CA ALA A 465 -1.31 -19.04 -13.31
C ALA A 465 -1.54 -17.54 -13.02
N PRO A 466 -0.90 -16.92 -12.00
CA PRO A 466 -0.85 -15.46 -11.85
C PRO A 466 -0.40 -14.69 -13.10
N ILE A 467 0.60 -15.19 -13.85
CA ILE A 467 1.09 -14.52 -15.07
C ILE A 467 0.05 -14.58 -16.19
N GLN A 468 -0.58 -15.74 -16.40
CA GLN A 468 -1.66 -15.89 -17.39
C GLN A 468 -2.82 -14.94 -17.10
N ASP A 469 -3.27 -14.88 -15.84
CA ASP A 469 -4.33 -13.97 -15.41
C ASP A 469 -3.94 -12.48 -15.60
N TRP A 470 -2.69 -12.13 -15.29
CA TRP A 470 -2.16 -10.78 -15.47
C TRP A 470 -2.16 -10.35 -16.96
N VAL A 471 -1.74 -11.24 -17.87
CA VAL A 471 -1.80 -11.00 -19.33
C VAL A 471 -3.26 -10.85 -19.80
N LYS A 472 -4.15 -11.74 -19.34
CA LYS A 472 -5.59 -11.67 -19.64
C LYS A 472 -6.19 -10.34 -19.17
N LEU A 473 -5.86 -9.89 -17.96
CA LEU A 473 -6.34 -8.64 -17.40
C LEU A 473 -5.84 -7.44 -18.23
N ALA A 474 -4.57 -7.46 -18.65
CA ALA A 474 -4.01 -6.42 -19.51
C ALA A 474 -4.76 -6.27 -20.83
N VAL A 475 -5.02 -7.39 -21.53
CA VAL A 475 -5.81 -7.40 -22.77
C VAL A 475 -7.25 -6.95 -22.52
N THR A 476 -7.87 -7.42 -21.43
CA THR A 476 -9.23 -7.04 -21.04
C THR A 476 -9.35 -5.53 -20.83
N ARG A 477 -8.39 -4.93 -20.11
CA ARG A 477 -8.37 -3.48 -19.86
C ARG A 477 -8.10 -2.68 -21.13
N ALA A 478 -7.09 -3.07 -21.93
CA ALA A 478 -6.78 -2.42 -23.20
C ALA A 478 -7.99 -2.42 -24.16
N ARG A 479 -8.71 -3.55 -24.21
CA ARG A 479 -9.95 -3.69 -24.99
C ARG A 479 -11.07 -2.81 -24.45
N ALA A 480 -11.31 -2.83 -23.13
CA ALA A 480 -12.41 -2.09 -22.52
C ALA A 480 -12.23 -0.56 -22.65
N SER A 481 -10.99 -0.06 -22.57
CA SER A 481 -10.73 1.38 -22.64
C SER A 481 -10.22 1.87 -23.99
N GLN A 482 -9.95 0.97 -24.95
CA GLN A 482 -9.31 1.29 -26.24
C GLN A 482 -8.05 2.15 -26.05
N THR A 483 -7.20 1.74 -25.11
CA THR A 483 -5.98 2.47 -24.70
C THR A 483 -4.76 1.58 -24.92
N PRO A 484 -3.64 2.12 -25.45
CA PRO A 484 -2.41 1.35 -25.56
C PRO A 484 -1.94 0.79 -24.22
N ALA A 485 -1.52 -0.47 -24.21
CA ALA A 485 -0.97 -1.14 -23.03
C ALA A 485 0.51 -1.44 -23.23
N VAL A 486 1.33 -1.07 -22.26
CA VAL A 486 2.78 -1.28 -22.30
C VAL A 486 3.15 -2.23 -21.17
N PHE A 487 3.77 -3.36 -21.49
CA PHE A 487 4.45 -4.23 -20.52
C PHE A 487 5.83 -3.65 -20.19
N TRP A 488 6.08 -3.36 -18.91
CA TRP A 488 7.32 -2.71 -18.47
C TRP A 488 8.29 -3.80 -18.00
N LEU A 489 9.00 -4.39 -18.96
CA LEU A 489 9.87 -5.53 -18.76
C LEU A 489 11.22 -5.25 -19.44
N ASP A 490 12.31 -5.34 -18.68
CA ASP A 490 13.66 -5.17 -19.20
C ASP A 490 14.23 -6.51 -19.67
N GLU A 491 14.44 -6.68 -20.98
CA GLU A 491 15.04 -7.89 -21.54
C GLU A 491 16.45 -8.19 -20.99
N ASN A 492 17.12 -7.21 -20.37
CA ASN A 492 18.43 -7.39 -19.74
C ASN A 492 18.37 -7.86 -18.28
N ARG A 493 17.18 -7.85 -17.65
CA ARG A 493 16.95 -8.49 -16.36
C ARG A 493 16.57 -9.96 -16.60
N ALA A 494 17.22 -10.88 -15.91
CA ALA A 494 17.02 -12.31 -16.12
C ALA A 494 15.56 -12.71 -15.83
N HIS A 495 14.97 -12.16 -14.77
CA HIS A 495 13.57 -12.40 -14.41
C HIS A 495 12.59 -11.88 -15.46
N ASP A 496 12.74 -10.61 -15.85
CA ASP A 496 11.89 -9.98 -16.85
C ASP A 496 12.00 -10.69 -18.21
N ALA A 497 13.18 -11.21 -18.57
CA ALA A 497 13.35 -12.02 -19.77
C ALA A 497 12.51 -13.32 -19.74
N GLU A 498 12.37 -13.98 -18.58
CA GLU A 498 11.46 -15.12 -18.42
C GLU A 498 9.98 -14.69 -18.51
N LEU A 499 9.62 -13.55 -17.90
CA LEU A 499 8.28 -12.98 -18.04
C LEU A 499 7.94 -12.62 -19.48
N ILE A 500 8.87 -12.03 -20.25
CA ILE A 500 8.68 -11.69 -21.66
C ILE A 500 8.34 -12.94 -22.48
N LYS A 501 8.98 -14.10 -22.20
CA LYS A 501 8.63 -15.37 -22.86
C LYS A 501 7.19 -15.78 -22.57
N LYS A 502 6.74 -15.66 -21.32
CA LYS A 502 5.37 -15.96 -20.90
C LYS A 502 4.36 -15.01 -21.53
N VAL A 503 4.61 -13.70 -21.49
CA VAL A 503 3.76 -12.67 -22.09
C VAL A 503 3.57 -12.93 -23.59
N ASN A 504 4.67 -13.14 -24.33
CA ASN A 504 4.60 -13.44 -25.76
C ASN A 504 3.86 -14.75 -26.09
N THR A 505 3.85 -15.70 -25.14
CA THR A 505 3.10 -16.95 -25.28
C THR A 505 1.61 -16.68 -25.06
N TYR A 506 1.24 -16.10 -23.93
CA TYR A 506 -0.15 -15.95 -23.50
C TYR A 506 -0.92 -14.84 -24.21
N LEU A 507 -0.24 -13.85 -24.80
CA LEU A 507 -0.91 -12.90 -25.70
C LEU A 507 -1.55 -13.59 -26.92
N LYS A 508 -1.07 -14.77 -27.32
CA LYS A 508 -1.64 -15.56 -28.44
C LYS A 508 -2.95 -16.25 -28.07
N ASP A 509 -3.26 -16.38 -26.78
CA ASP A 509 -4.49 -17.00 -26.28
C ASP A 509 -5.65 -16.00 -26.20
N HIS A 510 -5.43 -14.76 -26.65
CA HIS A 510 -6.40 -13.67 -26.59
C HIS A 510 -6.55 -12.97 -27.94
N ASP A 511 -7.75 -12.45 -28.21
CA ASP A 511 -7.97 -11.56 -29.34
C ASP A 511 -7.31 -10.19 -29.07
N THR A 512 -6.21 -9.94 -29.76
CA THR A 512 -5.45 -8.69 -29.73
C THR A 512 -5.65 -7.83 -30.98
N GLU A 513 -6.56 -8.21 -31.88
CA GLU A 513 -6.83 -7.46 -33.11
C GLU A 513 -7.32 -6.04 -32.77
N GLY A 514 -6.68 -5.01 -33.34
CA GLY A 514 -7.01 -3.61 -33.06
C GLY A 514 -6.53 -3.07 -31.72
N LEU A 515 -5.76 -3.83 -30.93
CA LEU A 515 -5.10 -3.33 -29.71
C LEU A 515 -3.66 -2.91 -30.00
N GLU A 516 -3.22 -1.84 -29.35
CA GLU A 516 -1.82 -1.41 -29.33
C GLU A 516 -1.16 -1.93 -28.05
N ILE A 517 -0.34 -2.99 -28.17
CA ILE A 517 0.36 -3.62 -27.04
C ILE A 517 1.86 -3.59 -27.30
N HIS A 518 2.63 -3.06 -26.34
CA HIS A 518 4.08 -2.96 -26.42
C HIS A 518 4.75 -3.70 -25.26
N ILE A 519 6.01 -4.11 -25.44
CA ILE A 519 6.90 -4.57 -24.38
C ILE A 519 8.13 -3.66 -24.43
N LEU A 520 8.39 -2.91 -23.35
CA LEU A 520 9.48 -1.93 -23.27
C LEU A 520 10.15 -2.02 -21.89
N SER A 521 11.46 -1.76 -21.82
CA SER A 521 12.14 -1.64 -20.52
C SER A 521 11.53 -0.50 -19.69
N PRO A 522 11.57 -0.57 -18.34
CA PRO A 522 10.89 0.41 -17.48
C PRO A 522 11.20 1.86 -17.81
N ILE A 523 12.47 2.19 -18.13
CA ILE A 523 12.86 3.53 -18.52
C ILE A 523 12.23 3.97 -19.86
N LYS A 524 12.27 3.11 -20.90
CA LYS A 524 11.69 3.40 -22.22
C LYS A 524 10.16 3.47 -22.16
N ALA A 525 9.54 2.59 -21.37
CA ALA A 525 8.11 2.59 -21.11
C ALA A 525 7.66 3.88 -20.40
N THR A 526 8.47 4.37 -19.46
CA THR A 526 8.26 5.66 -18.81
C THR A 526 8.31 6.80 -19.81
N GLU A 527 9.36 6.90 -20.62
CA GLU A 527 9.50 7.95 -21.64
C GLU A 527 8.33 7.98 -22.64
N PHE A 528 7.93 6.80 -23.14
CA PHE A 528 6.77 6.64 -24.01
C PHE A 528 5.49 7.17 -23.34
N THR A 529 5.28 6.77 -22.09
CA THR A 529 4.10 7.12 -21.30
C THR A 529 4.05 8.62 -21.01
N LEU A 530 5.14 9.22 -20.52
CA LEU A 530 5.18 10.64 -20.14
C LEU A 530 4.91 11.56 -21.35
N LYS A 531 5.43 11.20 -22.53
CA LYS A 531 5.13 11.92 -23.78
C LYS A 531 3.63 11.93 -24.06
N ARG A 532 2.98 10.76 -24.01
CA ARG A 532 1.53 10.62 -24.24
C ARG A 532 0.71 11.38 -23.20
N VAL A 533 1.06 11.21 -21.92
CA VAL A 533 0.35 11.85 -20.80
C VAL A 533 0.40 13.37 -20.91
N LYS A 534 1.55 13.95 -21.26
CA LYS A 534 1.67 15.39 -21.51
C LYS A 534 0.76 15.86 -22.65
N ASP A 535 0.60 15.05 -23.70
CA ASP A 535 -0.25 15.33 -24.84
C ASP A 535 -1.76 15.02 -24.58
N GLY A 536 -2.13 14.73 -23.33
CA GLY A 536 -3.51 14.45 -22.94
C GLY A 536 -3.99 13.03 -23.27
N LEU A 537 -3.07 12.12 -23.63
CA LEU A 537 -3.36 10.75 -24.03
C LEU A 537 -3.08 9.75 -22.90
N ASP A 538 -3.92 8.73 -22.82
CA ASP A 538 -3.83 7.71 -21.78
C ASP A 538 -2.90 6.56 -22.21
N THR A 539 -2.28 5.89 -21.24
CA THR A 539 -1.46 4.69 -21.47
C THR A 539 -1.63 3.73 -20.30
N ILE A 540 -1.94 2.46 -20.55
CA ILE A 540 -1.99 1.45 -19.49
C ILE A 540 -0.57 0.95 -19.24
N SER A 541 -0.10 1.08 -18.00
CA SER A 541 1.12 0.41 -17.53
C SER A 541 0.78 -1.02 -17.10
N VAL A 542 1.51 -2.00 -17.62
CA VAL A 542 1.34 -3.42 -17.28
C VAL A 542 2.65 -3.90 -16.67
N THR A 543 2.67 -4.14 -15.36
CA THR A 543 3.93 -4.23 -14.61
C THR A 543 3.97 -5.37 -13.60
N GLY A 544 5.18 -5.73 -13.18
CA GLY A 544 5.42 -6.50 -11.95
C GLY A 544 4.93 -5.77 -10.69
N ASN A 545 5.08 -6.43 -9.55
CA ASN A 545 4.49 -6.07 -8.27
C ASN A 545 5.09 -4.80 -7.65
N VAL A 546 6.41 -4.63 -7.71
CA VAL A 546 7.08 -3.41 -7.20
C VAL A 546 6.68 -2.20 -8.03
N LEU A 547 6.77 -2.29 -9.36
CA LEU A 547 6.36 -1.21 -10.26
C LEU A 547 4.86 -0.91 -10.18
N ARG A 548 4.00 -1.90 -9.90
CA ARG A 548 2.58 -1.66 -9.60
C ARG A 548 2.47 -0.66 -8.45
N ASP A 549 3.21 -0.85 -7.37
CA ASP A 549 3.17 0.10 -6.26
C ASP A 549 3.71 1.47 -6.66
N TYR A 550 4.89 1.53 -7.26
CA TYR A 550 5.56 2.80 -7.56
C TYR A 550 4.74 3.65 -8.53
N LEU A 551 4.18 3.04 -9.57
CA LEU A 551 3.42 3.76 -10.60
C LEU A 551 2.01 4.15 -10.13
N THR A 552 1.42 3.36 -9.22
CA THR A 552 0.10 3.69 -8.64
C THR A 552 0.16 4.73 -7.53
N ASP A 553 1.35 5.14 -7.10
CA ASP A 553 1.57 6.39 -6.37
C ASP A 553 2.02 7.53 -7.30
N LEU A 554 3.00 7.27 -8.18
CA LEU A 554 3.60 8.29 -9.06
C LEU A 554 2.57 9.03 -9.89
N PHE A 555 1.84 8.33 -10.76
CA PHE A 555 0.93 8.99 -11.68
C PHE A 555 -0.27 9.60 -10.96
N PRO A 556 -0.93 8.93 -9.99
CA PRO A 556 -2.02 9.55 -9.25
C PRO A 556 -1.63 10.79 -8.45
N ILE A 557 -0.42 10.85 -7.89
CA ILE A 557 0.06 12.06 -7.20
C ILE A 557 0.24 13.22 -8.19
N LEU A 558 0.75 12.95 -9.39
CA LEU A 558 0.90 13.97 -10.44
C LEU A 558 -0.44 14.37 -11.07
N GLU A 559 -1.38 13.43 -11.20
CA GLU A 559 -2.67 13.64 -11.86
C GLU A 559 -3.74 14.23 -10.94
N LEU A 560 -3.77 13.80 -9.68
CA LEU A 560 -4.85 14.04 -8.74
C LEU A 560 -4.37 14.74 -7.47
N GLY A 561 -3.05 14.90 -7.29
CA GLY A 561 -2.44 15.46 -6.09
C GLY A 561 -2.35 14.48 -4.92
N THR A 562 -2.85 13.25 -5.09
CA THR A 562 -2.85 12.17 -4.09
C THR A 562 -3.19 10.83 -4.74
N SER A 563 -2.62 9.75 -4.24
CA SER A 563 -2.95 8.37 -4.62
C SER A 563 -4.14 7.79 -3.85
N ALA A 564 -4.64 8.48 -2.84
CA ALA A 564 -5.76 8.00 -2.00
C ALA A 564 -7.11 7.94 -2.73
N LYS A 565 -7.24 8.58 -3.90
CA LYS A 565 -8.51 8.72 -4.65
C LYS A 565 -8.59 7.79 -5.87
N MET A 566 -7.98 6.61 -5.75
CA MET A 566 -7.86 5.62 -6.83
C MET A 566 -8.81 4.45 -6.61
N LEU A 567 -9.31 3.85 -7.69
CA LEU A 567 -9.87 2.51 -7.64
C LEU A 567 -8.74 1.51 -7.44
N SER A 568 -8.91 0.56 -6.53
CA SER A 568 -8.02 -0.58 -6.32
C SER A 568 -8.85 -1.85 -6.43
N ILE A 569 -9.00 -2.35 -7.65
CA ILE A 569 -9.78 -3.53 -7.98
C ILE A 569 -8.83 -4.72 -8.07
N VAL A 570 -9.26 -5.84 -7.52
CA VAL A 570 -8.57 -7.12 -7.59
C VAL A 570 -9.54 -8.12 -8.20
N PRO A 571 -9.54 -8.28 -9.54
CA PRO A 571 -10.25 -9.37 -10.18
C PRO A 571 -9.63 -10.68 -9.68
N LEU A 572 -10.41 -11.45 -8.91
CA LEU A 572 -9.95 -12.71 -8.36
C LEU A 572 -9.79 -13.71 -9.50
N MET A 573 -8.76 -14.54 -9.46
CA MET A 573 -8.39 -15.43 -10.58
C MET A 573 -9.51 -16.43 -10.98
N ASN A 574 -10.43 -16.68 -10.05
CA ASN A 574 -11.59 -17.56 -10.23
C ASN A 574 -12.82 -16.89 -10.86
N GLY A 575 -12.79 -15.57 -11.09
CA GLY A 575 -13.91 -14.79 -11.62
C GLY A 575 -14.66 -13.91 -10.61
N GLY A 576 -14.36 -14.03 -9.31
CA GLY A 576 -14.89 -13.12 -8.29
C GLY A 576 -14.21 -11.73 -8.30
N GLY A 577 -14.62 -10.85 -7.39
CA GLY A 577 -14.08 -9.50 -7.25
C GLY A 577 -13.76 -9.13 -5.80
N LEU A 578 -12.59 -8.55 -5.60
CA LEU A 578 -12.20 -7.85 -4.38
C LEU A 578 -11.99 -6.35 -4.71
N PHE A 579 -12.63 -5.47 -3.95
CA PHE A 579 -12.67 -4.03 -4.17
C PHE A 579 -12.10 -3.32 -2.94
N GLU A 580 -10.84 -2.91 -3.02
CA GLU A 580 -10.19 -2.19 -1.93
C GLU A 580 -10.60 -0.71 -1.97
N THR A 581 -11.05 -0.18 -0.83
CA THR A 581 -11.55 1.20 -0.74
C THR A 581 -10.44 2.26 -0.63
N GLY A 582 -9.18 1.85 -0.69
CA GLY A 582 -8.03 2.74 -0.67
C GLY A 582 -6.72 2.00 -0.42
N ALA A 583 -5.60 2.64 -0.74
CA ALA A 583 -4.25 2.09 -0.56
C ALA A 583 -3.58 2.49 0.77
N GLY A 584 -4.23 3.34 1.58
CA GLY A 584 -3.70 3.85 2.85
C GLY A 584 -3.98 2.96 4.08
N GLY A 585 -3.51 3.40 5.25
CA GLY A 585 -3.81 2.79 6.55
C GLY A 585 -5.17 3.21 7.15
N SER A 586 -5.43 2.81 8.39
CA SER A 586 -6.71 3.03 9.09
C SER A 586 -6.81 4.34 9.88
N ALA A 587 -5.77 5.20 9.80
CA ALA A 587 -5.74 6.60 10.26
C ALA A 587 -6.06 6.81 11.77
N PRO A 588 -5.18 6.40 12.70
CA PRO A 588 -5.38 6.53 14.15
C PRO A 588 -5.68 7.97 14.60
N LYS A 589 -4.99 8.97 14.04
CA LYS A 589 -5.19 10.39 14.38
C LYS A 589 -6.59 10.93 14.07
N HIS A 590 -7.38 10.22 13.26
CA HIS A 590 -8.78 10.58 13.01
C HIS A 590 -9.67 10.09 14.15
N VAL A 591 -9.32 8.98 14.78
CA VAL A 591 -9.98 8.46 15.98
C VAL A 591 -9.73 9.40 17.15
N ASP A 592 -8.50 9.88 17.35
CA ASP A 592 -8.18 10.84 18.42
C ASP A 592 -9.06 12.10 18.32
N GLN A 593 -9.15 12.70 17.13
CA GLN A 593 -10.03 13.86 16.91
C GLN A 593 -11.50 13.50 17.14
N PHE A 594 -11.92 12.31 16.71
CA PHE A 594 -13.28 11.87 16.92
C PHE A 594 -13.61 11.72 18.41
N THR A 595 -12.75 11.09 19.22
CA THR A 595 -13.01 10.90 20.65
C THR A 595 -12.90 12.21 21.43
N GLU A 596 -12.00 13.12 21.04
CA GLU A 596 -11.80 14.42 21.72
C GLU A 596 -12.86 15.47 21.39
N GLU A 597 -13.26 15.57 20.11
CA GLU A 597 -14.16 16.64 19.64
C GLU A 597 -15.31 16.14 18.76
N ASN A 598 -15.56 14.84 18.72
CA ASN A 598 -16.68 14.22 17.99
C ASN A 598 -16.76 14.72 16.54
N HIS A 599 -15.61 14.82 15.88
CA HIS A 599 -15.47 15.19 14.47
C HIS A 599 -14.61 14.15 13.76
N LEU A 600 -15.18 13.44 12.78
CA LEU A 600 -14.46 12.42 12.02
C LEU A 600 -14.07 12.97 10.65
N ARG A 601 -12.79 13.31 10.45
CA ARG A 601 -12.27 13.82 9.17
C ARG A 601 -11.88 12.74 8.14
N TRP A 602 -12.37 11.51 8.32
CA TRP A 602 -12.14 10.41 7.37
C TRP A 602 -12.92 10.65 6.06
N ASP A 603 -12.23 10.54 4.92
CA ASP A 603 -12.83 10.70 3.59
C ASP A 603 -13.20 9.33 3.02
N SER A 604 -14.51 9.04 2.99
CA SER A 604 -15.06 7.76 2.50
C SER A 604 -15.20 7.70 0.98
N LEU A 605 -14.64 8.66 0.22
CA LEU A 605 -14.68 8.66 -1.24
C LEU A 605 -14.30 7.30 -1.86
N GLY A 606 -13.25 6.67 -1.36
CA GLY A 606 -12.82 5.37 -1.85
C GLY A 606 -13.80 4.23 -1.56
N GLU A 607 -14.60 4.32 -0.49
CA GLU A 607 -15.68 3.38 -0.21
C GLU A 607 -16.82 3.52 -1.24
N PHE A 608 -17.15 4.75 -1.63
CA PHE A 608 -18.19 5.03 -2.63
C PHE A 608 -17.79 4.45 -3.99
N LEU A 609 -16.53 4.69 -4.38
CA LEU A 609 -15.94 4.22 -5.62
C LEU A 609 -15.87 2.68 -5.66
N ALA A 610 -15.42 2.04 -4.58
CA ALA A 610 -15.37 0.58 -4.49
C ALA A 610 -16.77 -0.05 -4.56
N LEU A 611 -17.76 0.56 -3.90
CA LEU A 611 -19.15 0.10 -3.95
C LEU A 611 -19.75 0.20 -5.35
N ALA A 612 -19.52 1.29 -6.08
CA ALA A 612 -20.01 1.46 -7.45
C ALA A 612 -19.49 0.35 -8.37
N VAL A 613 -18.20 0.03 -8.29
CA VAL A 613 -17.59 -1.06 -9.08
C VAL A 613 -18.04 -2.44 -8.59
N SER A 614 -18.20 -2.63 -7.27
CA SER A 614 -18.75 -3.87 -6.70
C SER A 614 -20.17 -4.15 -7.22
N LEU A 615 -21.01 -3.12 -7.35
CA LEU A 615 -22.35 -3.22 -7.92
C LEU A 615 -22.35 -3.50 -9.43
N GLU A 616 -21.42 -2.90 -10.18
CA GLU A 616 -21.22 -3.21 -11.60
C GLU A 616 -20.79 -4.68 -11.81
N HIS A 617 -19.83 -5.15 -11.00
CA HIS A 617 -19.42 -6.56 -11.00
C HIS A 617 -20.58 -7.48 -10.62
N PHE A 618 -21.32 -7.15 -9.56
CA PHE A 618 -22.50 -7.90 -9.13
C PHE A 618 -23.55 -7.99 -10.24
N SER A 619 -23.78 -6.89 -10.96
CA SER A 619 -24.72 -6.83 -12.09
C SER A 619 -24.33 -7.81 -13.19
N THR A 620 -23.04 -7.85 -13.53
CA THR A 620 -22.51 -8.69 -14.61
C THR A 620 -22.53 -10.17 -14.23
N VAL A 621 -22.02 -10.51 -13.04
CA VAL A 621 -21.90 -11.91 -12.58
C VAL A 621 -23.26 -12.54 -12.29
N ASN A 622 -24.20 -11.76 -11.72
CA ASN A 622 -25.51 -12.27 -11.30
C ASN A 622 -26.65 -11.89 -12.24
N ASN A 623 -26.36 -11.27 -13.38
CA ASN A 623 -27.36 -10.77 -14.33
C ASN A 623 -28.44 -9.89 -13.65
N ASN A 624 -28.02 -8.97 -12.78
CA ASN A 624 -28.91 -8.08 -12.05
C ASN A 624 -28.82 -6.65 -12.63
N PRO A 625 -29.73 -6.24 -13.54
CA PRO A 625 -29.67 -4.92 -14.17
C PRO A 625 -29.93 -3.77 -13.18
N LYS A 626 -30.69 -3.99 -12.10
CA LYS A 626 -30.90 -2.98 -11.06
C LYS A 626 -29.60 -2.62 -10.35
N ALA A 627 -28.73 -3.60 -10.08
CA ALA A 627 -27.40 -3.35 -9.51
C ALA A 627 -26.57 -2.38 -10.37
N LYS A 628 -26.63 -2.51 -11.70
CA LYS A 628 -25.97 -1.56 -12.61
C LYS A 628 -26.55 -0.17 -12.52
N ILE A 629 -27.88 -0.02 -12.49
CA ILE A 629 -28.53 1.30 -12.38
C ILE A 629 -28.14 1.97 -11.06
N ILE A 630 -28.11 1.21 -9.97
CA ILE A 630 -27.72 1.69 -8.64
C ILE A 630 -26.24 2.10 -8.61
N GLY A 631 -25.35 1.32 -9.22
CA GLY A 631 -23.93 1.66 -9.39
C GLY A 631 -23.72 2.91 -10.25
N ASP A 632 -24.36 2.98 -11.42
CA ASP A 632 -24.28 4.15 -12.33
C ASP A 632 -24.76 5.44 -11.60
N ALA A 633 -25.83 5.35 -10.79
CA ALA A 633 -26.33 6.46 -10.01
C ALA A 633 -25.39 6.86 -8.85
N LEU A 634 -24.64 5.91 -8.29
CA LEU A 634 -23.63 6.18 -7.26
C LEU A 634 -22.42 6.93 -7.83
N ASP A 635 -22.01 6.60 -9.07
CA ASP A 635 -20.97 7.35 -9.78
C ASP A 635 -21.38 8.82 -10.01
N GLU A 636 -22.62 9.06 -10.49
CA GLU A 636 -23.15 10.42 -10.64
C GLU A 636 -23.21 11.17 -9.30
N ALA A 637 -23.67 10.50 -8.24
CA ALA A 637 -23.72 11.08 -6.90
C ALA A 637 -22.32 11.45 -6.38
N THR A 638 -21.31 10.62 -6.67
CA THR A 638 -19.92 10.85 -6.29
C THR A 638 -19.33 12.04 -7.05
N GLU A 639 -19.60 12.17 -8.35
CA GLU A 639 -19.19 13.34 -9.13
C GLU A 639 -19.81 14.63 -8.56
N LYS A 640 -21.12 14.61 -8.28
CA LYS A 640 -21.83 15.76 -7.70
C LYS A 640 -21.33 16.11 -6.29
N LEU A 641 -20.95 15.12 -5.48
CA LEU A 641 -20.34 15.34 -4.16
C LEU A 641 -19.01 16.08 -4.27
N LEU A 642 -18.16 15.67 -5.21
CA LEU A 642 -16.87 16.30 -5.48
C LEU A 642 -17.04 17.73 -6.00
N GLU A 643 -17.91 17.94 -7.00
CA GLU A 643 -18.17 19.26 -7.59
C GLU A 643 -18.67 20.27 -6.56
N ASN A 644 -19.55 19.84 -5.65
CA ASN A 644 -20.11 20.68 -4.60
C ASN A 644 -19.24 20.73 -3.33
N LYS A 645 -18.04 20.13 -3.35
CA LYS A 645 -17.07 20.11 -2.24
C LYS A 645 -17.69 19.62 -0.92
N LYS A 646 -18.53 18.58 -0.98
CA LYS A 646 -19.24 18.00 0.17
C LYS A 646 -18.48 16.84 0.85
N GLY A 647 -17.15 16.85 0.74
CA GLY A 647 -16.28 15.97 1.53
C GLY A 647 -16.09 16.49 2.96
N PRO A 648 -15.48 15.68 3.86
CA PRO A 648 -15.22 16.10 5.23
C PRO A 648 -14.23 17.28 5.28
N SER A 649 -14.55 18.28 6.10
CA SER A 649 -13.60 19.26 6.59
C SER A 649 -12.67 18.63 7.63
N ARG A 650 -11.65 19.38 8.05
CA ARG A 650 -10.72 19.00 9.13
C ARG A 650 -11.07 19.62 10.48
N LYS A 651 -12.09 20.49 10.54
CA LYS A 651 -12.41 21.30 11.72
C LYS A 651 -13.77 20.90 12.30
N ALA A 652 -13.84 20.70 13.60
CA ALA A 652 -15.10 20.55 14.30
C ALA A 652 -16.07 21.71 14.02
N LYS A 653 -17.38 21.40 14.08
CA LYS A 653 -18.51 22.25 13.68
C LYS A 653 -18.63 22.55 12.19
N GLU A 654 -17.72 22.05 11.37
CA GLU A 654 -17.89 21.97 9.92
C GLU A 654 -18.34 20.56 9.51
N LEU A 655 -18.63 20.37 8.22
CA LEU A 655 -19.05 19.07 7.69
C LEU A 655 -17.97 18.01 7.96
N ASP A 656 -18.33 16.86 8.50
CA ASP A 656 -17.41 15.74 8.74
C ASP A 656 -17.80 14.52 7.88
N ASN A 657 -17.22 13.35 8.17
CA ASN A 657 -17.50 12.10 7.48
C ASN A 657 -19.02 11.79 7.40
N ARG A 658 -19.74 11.92 8.52
CA ARG A 658 -21.20 11.64 8.58
C ARG A 658 -21.98 12.60 7.69
N GLY A 659 -21.55 13.86 7.68
CA GLY A 659 -22.07 14.87 6.77
C GLY A 659 -21.87 14.50 5.30
N SER A 660 -20.68 14.03 4.93
CA SER A 660 -20.40 13.59 3.56
C SER A 660 -21.28 12.40 3.13
N HIS A 661 -21.53 11.45 4.04
CA HIS A 661 -22.43 10.32 3.79
C HIS A 661 -23.87 10.77 3.53
N PHE A 662 -24.36 11.76 4.29
CA PHE A 662 -25.67 12.36 4.04
C PHE A 662 -25.76 12.98 2.64
N TYR A 663 -24.79 13.81 2.24
CA TYR A 663 -24.80 14.43 0.93
C TYR A 663 -24.72 13.40 -0.20
N LEU A 664 -23.90 12.35 -0.04
CA LEU A 664 -23.87 11.24 -0.99
C LEU A 664 -25.25 10.57 -1.10
N ALA A 665 -25.88 10.22 0.03
CA ALA A 665 -27.20 9.61 0.03
C ALA A 665 -28.26 10.49 -0.66
N MET A 666 -28.22 11.81 -0.42
CA MET A 666 -29.10 12.77 -1.08
C MET A 666 -28.90 12.79 -2.60
N TYR A 667 -27.65 12.91 -3.06
CA TYR A 667 -27.37 12.92 -4.50
C TYR A 667 -27.62 11.56 -5.17
N TRP A 668 -27.43 10.46 -4.44
CA TRP A 668 -27.69 9.11 -4.95
C TRP A 668 -29.19 8.84 -5.09
N ALA A 669 -30.00 9.25 -4.10
CA ALA A 669 -31.45 9.21 -4.20
C ALA A 669 -31.96 10.09 -5.34
N GLU A 670 -31.39 11.29 -5.52
CA GLU A 670 -31.73 12.18 -6.64
C GLU A 670 -31.41 11.54 -8.00
N ALA A 671 -30.23 10.94 -8.17
CA ALA A 671 -29.86 10.24 -9.41
C ALA A 671 -30.80 9.05 -9.69
N LEU A 672 -31.15 8.27 -8.67
CA LEU A 672 -32.10 7.15 -8.78
C LEU A 672 -33.55 7.60 -9.08
N ALA A 673 -33.97 8.76 -8.58
CA ALA A 673 -35.27 9.35 -8.91
C ALA A 673 -35.30 9.95 -10.33
N ASN A 674 -34.15 10.35 -10.88
CA ASN A 674 -34.07 10.99 -12.20
C ASN A 674 -33.76 10.03 -13.36
N GLN A 675 -33.23 8.83 -13.10
CA GLN A 675 -32.97 7.85 -14.15
C GLN A 675 -34.25 7.36 -14.85
N THR A 676 -34.09 6.85 -16.07
CA THR A 676 -35.19 6.41 -16.94
C THR A 676 -35.10 4.94 -17.36
N LYS A 677 -34.18 4.19 -16.74
CA LYS A 677 -33.89 2.78 -17.05
C LYS A 677 -34.81 1.82 -16.28
N ASP A 678 -35.28 2.19 -15.08
CA ASP A 678 -36.17 1.36 -14.24
C ASP A 678 -37.21 2.22 -13.51
N ALA A 679 -38.50 2.00 -13.81
CA ALA A 679 -39.59 2.81 -13.26
C ALA A 679 -39.90 2.51 -11.78
N GLU A 680 -39.60 1.30 -11.30
CA GLU A 680 -39.84 0.89 -9.91
C GLU A 680 -38.80 1.54 -8.99
N LEU A 681 -37.52 1.48 -9.37
CA LEU A 681 -36.44 2.19 -8.68
C LEU A 681 -36.70 3.69 -8.67
N LYS A 682 -37.14 4.26 -9.80
CA LYS A 682 -37.49 5.67 -9.86
C LYS A 682 -38.54 6.04 -8.81
N ALA A 683 -39.70 5.36 -8.84
CA ALA A 683 -40.81 5.64 -7.93
C ALA A 683 -40.42 5.43 -6.46
N GLN A 684 -39.58 4.43 -6.18
CA GLN A 684 -39.08 4.16 -4.83
C GLN A 684 -38.26 5.33 -4.27
N PHE A 685 -37.38 5.93 -5.09
CA PHE A 685 -36.45 6.97 -4.64
C PHE A 685 -37.00 8.39 -4.79
N GLU A 686 -38.10 8.63 -5.52
CA GLU A 686 -38.72 9.95 -5.65
C GLU A 686 -39.05 10.61 -4.30
N ASN A 687 -39.72 9.88 -3.40
CA ASN A 687 -40.06 10.41 -2.07
C ASN A 687 -38.81 10.59 -1.20
N ILE A 688 -37.88 9.64 -1.25
CA ILE A 688 -36.64 9.71 -0.47
C ILE A 688 -35.78 10.90 -0.89
N ALA A 689 -35.64 11.15 -2.19
CA ALA A 689 -34.90 12.30 -2.72
C ALA A 689 -35.51 13.63 -2.26
N ASN A 690 -36.84 13.74 -2.31
CA ASN A 690 -37.55 14.92 -1.84
C ASN A 690 -37.42 15.13 -0.32
N ASP A 691 -37.55 14.07 0.47
CA ASP A 691 -37.44 14.14 1.93
C ASP A 691 -36.03 14.53 2.37
N LEU A 692 -34.99 13.93 1.78
CA LEU A 692 -33.58 14.29 2.07
C LEU A 692 -33.30 15.75 1.71
N LYS A 693 -33.78 16.21 0.55
CA LYS A 693 -33.59 17.60 0.10
C LYS A 693 -34.34 18.60 0.98
N ASN A 694 -35.60 18.33 1.32
CA ASN A 694 -36.42 19.21 2.15
C ASN A 694 -35.91 19.32 3.59
N ASN A 695 -35.19 18.30 4.07
CA ASN A 695 -34.63 18.26 5.43
C ASN A 695 -33.11 18.51 5.48
N GLU A 696 -32.48 18.97 4.40
CA GLU A 696 -31.02 19.17 4.33
C GLU A 696 -30.48 19.99 5.50
N SER A 697 -31.07 21.17 5.76
CA SER A 697 -30.62 22.05 6.83
C SER A 697 -30.78 21.45 8.22
N THR A 698 -31.89 20.73 8.46
CA THR A 698 -32.15 20.05 9.73
C THR A 698 -31.14 18.93 9.98
N ILE A 699 -30.90 18.08 8.97
CA ILE A 699 -29.96 16.96 9.07
C ILE A 699 -28.54 17.48 9.31
N VAL A 700 -28.10 18.49 8.56
CA VAL A 700 -26.76 19.08 8.73
C VAL A 700 -26.61 19.70 10.12
N ALA A 701 -27.64 20.37 10.65
CA ALA A 701 -27.62 20.91 12.01
C ALA A 701 -27.50 19.77 13.05
N GLU A 702 -28.32 18.72 12.95
CA GLU A 702 -28.25 17.56 13.86
C GLU A 702 -26.86 16.89 13.85
N LEU A 703 -26.19 16.85 12.69
CA LEU A 703 -24.84 16.28 12.54
C LEU A 703 -23.72 17.20 13.06
N ASN A 704 -23.86 18.52 12.94
CA ASN A 704 -22.82 19.48 13.35
C ASN A 704 -22.94 19.90 14.82
N ASP A 705 -24.15 19.97 15.38
CA ASP A 705 -24.40 20.47 16.73
C ASP A 705 -23.80 19.58 17.82
N ILE A 706 -23.61 18.29 17.54
CA ILE A 706 -22.98 17.31 18.44
C ILE A 706 -21.43 17.39 18.47
N GLN A 707 -20.81 18.08 17.52
CA GLN A 707 -19.33 18.16 17.42
C GLN A 707 -18.76 19.17 18.43
N GLY A 708 -17.43 19.22 18.57
CA GLY A 708 -16.74 20.12 19.51
C GLY A 708 -16.81 19.67 20.97
N SER A 709 -17.16 18.41 21.22
CA SER A 709 -17.23 17.83 22.56
C SER A 709 -16.78 16.37 22.51
N ALA A 710 -16.16 15.90 23.59
CA ALA A 710 -15.68 14.52 23.65
C ALA A 710 -16.83 13.51 23.54
N VAL A 711 -16.55 12.36 22.93
CA VAL A 711 -17.48 11.24 22.79
C VAL A 711 -16.83 9.95 23.27
N GLU A 712 -17.56 9.21 24.10
CA GLU A 712 -17.15 7.91 24.61
C GLU A 712 -17.61 6.80 23.66
N ILE A 713 -16.69 5.91 23.30
CA ILE A 713 -16.94 4.78 22.39
C ILE A 713 -16.69 3.42 23.04
N GLY A 714 -16.24 3.39 24.29
CA GLY A 714 -16.12 2.18 25.11
C GLY A 714 -14.97 1.25 24.72
N GLY A 715 -13.89 1.80 24.14
CA GLY A 715 -12.70 1.06 23.70
C GLY A 715 -12.08 1.64 22.42
N TYR A 716 -10.89 1.17 22.07
CA TYR A 716 -10.19 1.59 20.85
C TYR A 716 -10.18 0.47 19.81
N TYR A 717 -9.63 -0.69 20.17
CA TYR A 717 -9.53 -1.86 19.30
C TYR A 717 -10.81 -2.70 19.30
N MET A 718 -11.60 -2.66 20.37
CA MET A 718 -12.89 -3.35 20.48
C MET A 718 -14.01 -2.45 21.04
N PRO A 719 -14.31 -1.30 20.41
CA PRO A 719 -15.29 -0.35 20.91
C PRO A 719 -16.69 -0.98 21.11
N GLN A 720 -17.51 -0.39 21.98
CA GLN A 720 -18.86 -0.87 22.25
C GLN A 720 -19.81 -0.47 21.11
N GLU A 721 -20.42 -1.45 20.45
CA GLU A 721 -21.23 -1.23 19.25
C GLU A 721 -22.40 -0.25 19.48
N ILE A 722 -23.10 -0.35 20.62
CA ILE A 722 -24.21 0.56 20.96
C ILE A 722 -23.74 2.02 21.05
N LEU A 723 -22.53 2.26 21.58
CA LEU A 723 -21.97 3.61 21.69
C LEU A 723 -21.55 4.12 20.30
N LEU A 724 -20.94 3.26 19.48
CA LEU A 724 -20.57 3.60 18.11
C LEU A 724 -21.78 3.96 17.25
N GLU A 725 -22.84 3.15 17.27
CA GLU A 725 -24.05 3.43 16.50
C GLU A 725 -24.64 4.79 16.86
N LYS A 726 -24.72 5.09 18.17
CA LYS A 726 -25.24 6.36 18.66
C LYS A 726 -24.36 7.54 18.22
N ALA A 727 -23.04 7.39 18.28
CA ALA A 727 -22.09 8.44 17.92
C ALA A 727 -22.03 8.66 16.40
N MET A 728 -22.14 7.60 15.61
CA MET A 728 -22.00 7.65 14.14
C MET A 728 -23.32 7.92 13.41
N ARG A 729 -24.47 7.76 14.07
CA ARG A 729 -25.80 8.01 13.48
C ARG A 729 -26.67 8.91 14.36
N PRO A 730 -26.21 10.12 14.71
CA PRO A 730 -26.90 10.98 15.67
C PRO A 730 -28.14 11.68 15.08
N SER A 731 -28.23 11.84 13.75
CA SER A 731 -29.36 12.49 13.09
C SER A 731 -30.59 11.58 13.08
N LYS A 732 -31.59 11.93 13.89
CA LYS A 732 -32.88 11.22 13.94
C LYS A 732 -33.64 11.39 12.64
N THR A 733 -33.56 12.59 12.05
CA THR A 733 -34.24 12.91 10.80
C THR A 733 -33.71 12.05 9.66
N LEU A 734 -32.39 11.96 9.47
CA LEU A 734 -31.78 11.10 8.46
C LEU A 734 -32.12 9.62 8.66
N ASN A 735 -31.99 9.12 9.89
CA ASN A 735 -32.30 7.72 10.22
C ASN A 735 -33.77 7.37 9.94
N SER A 736 -34.69 8.31 10.20
CA SER A 736 -36.12 8.13 9.94
C SER A 736 -36.43 8.06 8.43
N ILE A 737 -35.80 8.93 7.63
CA ILE A 737 -36.00 8.94 6.16
C ILE A 737 -35.46 7.65 5.54
N LEU A 738 -34.24 7.25 5.89
CA LEU A 738 -33.64 6.00 5.38
C LEU A 738 -34.41 4.75 5.84
N GLY A 739 -35.06 4.82 7.01
CA GLY A 739 -35.92 3.75 7.51
C GLY A 739 -37.16 3.48 6.64
N GLN A 740 -37.56 4.41 5.77
CA GLN A 740 -38.68 4.22 4.83
C GLN A 740 -38.36 3.24 3.69
N LEU A 741 -37.07 2.96 3.43
CA LEU A 741 -36.61 2.04 2.40
C LEU A 741 -36.56 0.57 2.87
N LYS A 742 -36.80 0.31 4.15
CA LYS A 742 -36.69 -1.01 4.77
C LYS A 742 -37.96 -1.83 4.72
#